data_AF-A0A7C4UAZ9-F1
#
_entry.id   AF-A0A7C4UAZ9-F1
#
_cell.length_a   1.000
_cell.length_b   1.000
_cell.length_c   1.000
_cell.angle_alpha   90.00
_cell.angle_beta   90.00
_cell.angle_gamma   90.00
#
_symmetry.space_group_name_H-M   'P 1'
#
loop_
_entity.id
_entity.type
_entity.pdbx_description
1 polymer ?
#
loop_
_entity_poly.entity_id
_entity_poly.type
_entity_poly.pdbx_seq_one_letter_code
_entity_poly.pdbx_strand_id
1 'polypeptide(L)'
;MKRVILLFFSSIILLGYSNGNELWNKIDIKTYKGFEENFGQVGDFEGRPVHNVLFSAKGDKFGIFVTDKGVSYVFYQMKENYPWDSNFNPLLNLRSEKRLNPRYRDIEDMDIFDSISYARVDIEVKDVKIKKENIIYEDEVPGYTNYYLPQCPDGILYVKRYRKVRIKDIYPGIDWVWKYENGRFHYEFELGKDADIERIKFRVRYGDVNLERKRITISTPIGVIVDGDVVGYEGSERREIFYKRDGDFIGFEVRKWERKDRLIIDPPLDLLWSTYYGGDSTEDYILSVSSDRSGNIITTGYTNSDNFPTEDPGGNGYYQGTRAGGLDLVIIKFNNDGVRLWGTYYGGEANESGCSTTDSSGNIFVEGATASADLPTYNPGNGAYYQGVYKGEWDAFILKFNPDGIREWATYFGGSSDDGTNGGITTDKFGNIFITFGTHSSDLPTYNPGNGAYYQDGLVVTNDEFILKFSNEGILEWGTYYGGSGMPFSIATDRFGNVLLTGRTSDHNFPLYNPGNGAYFDSILGYWTTDIFILKFNNNGVRLWATFYGDSNNYDDGYNITSDIFGNIFVVGTTVWDFPDYDYPSFPTYNPGGGAYYQSTGGYEAFILKFNNNGERLWATLYGGSYDEEGYGVTTDKEGNLYLLLKTYSPDVPTYNPGYGYFDGERSGGSDLFLLKFTNNGVREWGTYFGGSGGENGYINSITTDIWGNIIVVGQTGSSDFPTVDPGGGAYYQGVALDVDGFIAKFETPLSIKEKEDDEEPMFSSLFFRDDIRLRFKKEVNGFVKIYNIIGEVLYEGIKRGKEIVIDDEKIRRIPKGVYFLEVNGIRLKIIKI
;
A
#
# COMPACT_ATOMS: atom_id res chain seq x y z
N MET A 1 -18.00 5.43 25.78
CA MET A 1 -17.08 5.34 24.63
C MET A 1 -17.90 5.09 23.38
N LYS A 2 -18.17 6.16 22.60
CA LYS A 2 -18.78 6.04 21.27
C LYS A 2 -17.66 5.65 20.31
N ARG A 3 -17.73 4.45 19.73
CA ARG A 3 -16.77 3.98 18.72
C ARG A 3 -17.13 4.65 17.40
N VAL A 4 -16.21 5.45 16.84
CA VAL A 4 -16.35 5.94 15.47
C VAL A 4 -16.00 4.77 14.55
N ILE A 5 -16.79 4.64 13.51
CA ILE A 5 -16.74 3.59 12.51
C ILE A 5 -16.65 4.43 11.23
N LEU A 6 -15.51 4.38 10.55
CA LEU A 6 -15.10 5.26 9.44
C LEU A 6 -15.62 4.72 8.11
N LEU A 7 -16.90 4.90 7.80
CA LEU A 7 -17.52 4.39 6.56
C LEU A 7 -17.62 5.52 5.55
N PHE A 8 -16.67 5.59 4.61
CA PHE A 8 -16.99 6.10 3.27
C PHE A 8 -18.22 5.35 2.76
N PHE A 9 -19.00 5.90 1.82
CA PHE A 9 -19.98 5.08 1.09
C PHE A 9 -19.34 3.88 0.34
N SER A 10 -18.00 3.71 0.41
CA SER A 10 -17.35 2.41 0.42
C SER A 10 -16.00 2.38 1.17
N SER A 11 -16.01 2.03 2.47
CA SER A 11 -15.05 1.11 3.12
C SER A 11 -15.12 1.25 4.65
N ILE A 12 -15.22 0.12 5.38
CA ILE A 12 -14.80 0.01 6.78
C ILE A 12 -13.99 -1.25 7.00
N ILE A 13 -12.82 -1.06 7.61
CA ILE A 13 -12.06 -2.05 8.35
C ILE A 13 -12.59 -1.99 9.80
N LEU A 14 -12.89 -3.15 10.40
CA LEU A 14 -13.22 -3.20 11.83
C LEU A 14 -12.28 -4.18 12.53
N LEU A 15 -11.48 -3.60 13.42
CA LEU A 15 -10.59 -4.25 14.39
C LEU A 15 -11.34 -5.26 15.28
N GLY A 16 -10.79 -6.46 15.37
CA GLY A 16 -11.04 -7.43 16.43
C GLY A 16 -9.70 -7.99 16.88
N TYR A 17 -9.42 -7.94 18.18
CA TYR A 17 -8.28 -8.63 18.79
C TYR A 17 -8.42 -10.14 18.52
N SER A 18 -7.40 -10.79 17.96
CA SER A 18 -7.22 -12.24 18.12
C SER A 18 -5.74 -12.57 18.32
N ASN A 19 -5.38 -12.96 19.54
CA ASN A 19 -4.15 -13.68 19.80
C ASN A 19 -4.22 -15.05 19.11
N GLY A 20 -3.15 -15.35 18.37
CA GLY A 20 -2.74 -16.64 17.78
C GLY A 20 -3.72 -17.81 17.74
N ASN A 21 -4.09 -18.22 16.52
CA ASN A 21 -3.60 -19.48 15.95
C ASN A 21 -4.02 -19.60 14.48
N GLU A 22 -3.03 -19.83 13.63
CA GLU A 22 -3.16 -20.12 12.20
C GLU A 22 -3.95 -21.42 11.99
N LEU A 23 -5.08 -21.30 11.28
CA LEU A 23 -5.62 -22.23 10.28
C LEU A 23 -7.00 -21.66 9.91
N TRP A 24 -7.34 -21.62 8.62
CA TRP A 24 -8.56 -21.03 8.02
C TRP A 24 -8.48 -19.57 7.56
N ASN A 25 -7.51 -19.28 6.68
CA ASN A 25 -7.68 -18.31 5.60
C ASN A 25 -7.08 -18.89 4.32
N LYS A 26 -7.85 -19.75 3.64
CA LYS A 26 -7.54 -20.20 2.26
C LYS A 26 -8.80 -20.74 1.57
N ILE A 27 -9.81 -19.88 1.48
CA ILE A 27 -10.84 -19.98 0.43
C ILE A 27 -10.90 -18.58 -0.19
N ASP A 28 -9.91 -18.29 -1.03
CA ASP A 28 -9.90 -17.10 -1.88
C ASP A 28 -10.79 -17.39 -3.10
N ILE A 29 -12.11 -17.31 -2.90
CA ILE A 29 -13.03 -17.24 -4.03
C ILE A 29 -12.86 -15.82 -4.57
N LYS A 30 -12.22 -15.67 -5.74
CA LYS A 30 -12.29 -14.44 -6.54
C LYS A 30 -13.75 -14.16 -6.93
N THR A 31 -14.54 -13.62 -6.01
CA THR A 31 -15.84 -13.03 -6.33
C THR A 31 -15.57 -11.72 -7.05
N TYR A 32 -15.76 -11.73 -8.36
CA TYR A 32 -15.85 -10.49 -9.13
C TYR A 32 -16.99 -9.64 -8.55
N LYS A 33 -16.65 -8.55 -7.84
CA LYS A 33 -17.60 -7.57 -7.28
C LYS A 33 -18.08 -6.63 -8.40
N GLY A 34 -19.31 -6.15 -8.30
CA GLY A 34 -20.00 -5.32 -9.30
C GLY A 34 -21.52 -5.25 -9.02
N PHE A 35 -22.26 -4.49 -9.83
CA PHE A 35 -23.70 -4.37 -9.70
C PHE A 35 -24.43 -5.45 -10.48
N GLU A 36 -25.49 -5.99 -9.89
CA GLU A 36 -26.36 -7.00 -10.50
C GLU A 36 -27.79 -6.49 -10.59
N GLU A 37 -28.40 -6.60 -11.77
CA GLU A 37 -29.84 -6.42 -11.91
C GLU A 37 -30.59 -7.44 -11.05
N ASN A 38 -31.64 -7.01 -10.34
CA ASN A 38 -32.52 -7.91 -9.62
C ASN A 38 -33.55 -8.54 -10.57
N PHE A 39 -33.36 -9.82 -10.86
CA PHE A 39 -34.31 -10.71 -11.54
C PHE A 39 -35.17 -11.51 -10.55
N GLY A 40 -35.06 -11.26 -9.25
CA GLY A 40 -35.75 -11.97 -8.17
C GLY A 40 -34.81 -12.68 -7.20
N GLN A 41 -33.49 -12.55 -7.37
CA GLN A 41 -32.50 -13.20 -6.50
C GLN A 41 -32.32 -12.49 -5.15
N VAL A 42 -32.81 -11.25 -5.01
CA VAL A 42 -32.75 -10.51 -3.75
C VAL A 42 -33.95 -10.88 -2.87
N GLY A 43 -33.67 -11.39 -1.67
CA GLY A 43 -34.68 -11.76 -0.66
C GLY A 43 -34.48 -11.02 0.66
N ASP A 44 -35.51 -11.00 1.49
CA ASP A 44 -35.44 -10.49 2.86
C ASP A 44 -34.86 -11.55 3.82
N PHE A 45 -34.77 -11.23 5.11
CA PHE A 45 -34.25 -12.15 6.13
C PHE A 45 -35.09 -13.43 6.31
N GLU A 46 -36.32 -13.47 5.79
CA GLU A 46 -37.20 -14.64 5.82
C GLU A 46 -37.14 -15.42 4.49
N GLY A 47 -36.26 -15.03 3.56
CA GLY A 47 -36.14 -15.67 2.24
C GLY A 47 -37.32 -15.34 1.31
N ARG A 48 -38.06 -14.25 1.56
CA ARG A 48 -39.12 -13.78 0.67
C ARG A 48 -38.54 -12.85 -0.40
N PRO A 49 -38.99 -12.92 -1.67
CA PRO A 49 -38.52 -12.01 -2.72
C PRO A 49 -38.74 -10.53 -2.39
N VAL A 50 -37.73 -9.69 -2.64
CA VAL A 50 -37.80 -8.24 -2.45
C VAL A 50 -37.87 -7.55 -3.83
N HIS A 51 -39.11 -7.28 -4.27
CA HIS A 51 -39.36 -6.81 -5.64
C HIS A 51 -39.10 -5.32 -5.88
N ASN A 52 -39.03 -4.51 -4.82
CA ASN A 52 -38.77 -3.08 -4.95
C ASN A 52 -37.29 -2.76 -5.14
N VAL A 53 -36.38 -3.73 -4.97
CA VAL A 53 -34.96 -3.60 -5.32
C VAL A 53 -34.81 -3.79 -6.83
N LEU A 54 -34.19 -2.82 -7.50
CA LEU A 54 -33.99 -2.78 -8.94
C LEU A 54 -32.64 -3.40 -9.33
N PHE A 55 -31.59 -3.05 -8.60
CA PHE A 55 -30.27 -3.68 -8.69
C PHE A 55 -29.58 -3.64 -7.33
N SER A 56 -28.56 -4.48 -7.17
CA SER A 56 -27.82 -4.57 -5.92
C SER A 56 -26.34 -4.79 -6.15
N ALA A 57 -25.56 -4.42 -5.14
CA ALA A 57 -24.15 -4.73 -5.02
C ALA A 57 -23.90 -5.26 -3.61
N LYS A 58 -22.95 -6.18 -3.46
CA LYS A 58 -22.60 -6.77 -2.17
C LYS A 58 -21.09 -6.72 -1.96
N GLY A 59 -20.68 -6.22 -0.80
CA GLY A 59 -19.34 -6.36 -0.27
C GLY A 59 -19.31 -7.39 0.87
N ASP A 60 -18.15 -7.56 1.48
CA ASP A 60 -17.92 -8.64 2.46
C ASP A 60 -18.70 -8.42 3.78
N LYS A 61 -19.00 -7.16 4.12
CA LYS A 61 -19.71 -6.76 5.35
C LYS A 61 -20.84 -5.75 5.11
N PHE A 62 -21.24 -5.53 3.85
CA PHE A 62 -22.36 -4.64 3.53
C PHE A 62 -23.06 -5.02 2.22
N GLY A 63 -24.28 -4.53 2.03
CA GLY A 63 -25.02 -4.59 0.76
C GLY A 63 -25.61 -3.24 0.40
N ILE A 64 -25.55 -2.91 -0.90
CA ILE A 64 -26.21 -1.77 -1.53
C ILE A 64 -27.41 -2.31 -2.30
N PHE A 65 -28.59 -1.80 -2.01
CA PHE A 65 -29.82 -2.20 -2.65
C PHE A 65 -30.55 -0.97 -3.16
N VAL A 66 -30.42 -0.69 -4.46
CA VAL A 66 -31.10 0.45 -5.08
C VAL A 66 -32.55 0.06 -5.33
N THR A 67 -33.46 0.87 -4.81
CA THR A 67 -34.90 0.62 -4.81
C THR A 67 -35.64 1.57 -5.74
N ASP A 68 -36.96 1.41 -5.87
CA ASP A 68 -37.82 2.35 -6.59
C ASP A 68 -37.92 3.75 -5.94
N LYS A 69 -37.38 3.96 -4.73
CA LYS A 69 -37.44 5.23 -3.97
C LYS A 69 -36.08 5.83 -3.63
N GLY A 70 -34.97 5.14 -3.92
CA GLY A 70 -33.64 5.56 -3.49
C GLY A 70 -32.74 4.35 -3.26
N VAL A 71 -31.96 4.34 -2.18
CA VAL A 71 -31.03 3.24 -1.86
C VAL A 71 -31.13 2.80 -0.41
N SER A 72 -31.05 1.50 -0.19
CA SER A 72 -30.90 0.87 1.12
C SER A 72 -29.49 0.33 1.28
N TYR A 73 -28.80 0.78 2.32
CA TYR A 73 -27.56 0.21 2.77
C TYR A 73 -27.83 -0.73 3.94
N VAL A 74 -27.27 -1.93 3.89
CA VAL A 74 -27.35 -2.91 4.97
C VAL A 74 -25.94 -3.28 5.39
N PHE A 75 -25.61 -3.10 6.66
CA PHE A 75 -24.30 -3.33 7.24
C PHE A 75 -24.37 -4.49 8.23
N TYR A 76 -23.34 -5.32 8.26
CA TYR A 76 -23.26 -6.50 9.13
C TYR A 76 -22.04 -6.42 10.03
N GLN A 77 -22.22 -6.78 11.30
CA GLN A 77 -21.16 -6.93 12.31
C GLN A 77 -21.29 -8.31 12.94
N MET A 78 -20.24 -9.12 12.83
CA MET A 78 -20.16 -10.41 13.52
C MET A 78 -19.49 -10.20 14.88
N LYS A 79 -20.07 -10.75 15.94
CA LYS A 79 -19.43 -10.82 17.26
C LYS A 79 -18.93 -12.24 17.50
N GLU A 80 -17.61 -12.36 17.69
CA GLU A 80 -16.99 -13.58 18.20
C GLU A 80 -17.09 -13.57 19.73
N ASN A 81 -17.75 -14.59 20.30
CA ASN A 81 -17.68 -14.88 21.73
C ASN A 81 -16.79 -16.12 21.88
N TYR A 82 -15.62 -16.00 22.48
CA TYR A 82 -14.83 -17.17 22.90
C TYR A 82 -15.33 -17.63 24.27
N PRO A 83 -15.87 -18.86 24.43
CA PRO A 83 -16.36 -19.33 25.71
C PRO A 83 -15.29 -20.04 26.56
N TRP A 84 -14.01 -19.61 26.53
CA TRP A 84 -12.96 -20.29 27.29
C TRP A 84 -12.04 -19.32 28.06
N ASP A 85 -11.92 -19.61 29.37
CA ASP A 85 -11.03 -19.00 30.36
C ASP A 85 -9.55 -19.11 29.93
N SER A 86 -8.76 -18.06 30.15
CA SER A 86 -7.41 -17.81 29.60
C SER A 86 -6.28 -18.70 30.15
N ASN A 87 -6.61 -19.82 30.79
CA ASN A 87 -5.64 -20.72 31.43
C ASN A 87 -5.52 -22.12 30.79
N PHE A 88 -6.14 -22.36 29.63
CA PHE A 88 -6.06 -23.66 28.96
C PHE A 88 -5.02 -23.66 27.83
N ASN A 89 -3.86 -24.28 28.07
CA ASN A 89 -2.80 -24.45 27.07
C ASN A 89 -2.88 -25.84 26.41
N PRO A 90 -3.31 -25.97 25.14
CA PRO A 90 -3.58 -27.26 24.52
C PRO A 90 -2.31 -28.02 24.07
N LEU A 91 -1.13 -27.41 24.18
CA LEU A 91 0.14 -28.02 23.76
C LEU A 91 0.93 -28.72 24.89
N LEU A 92 0.44 -28.67 26.13
CA LEU A 92 1.17 -29.20 27.29
C LEU A 92 0.88 -30.66 27.66
N ASN A 93 -0.08 -31.33 27.00
CA ASN A 93 -0.47 -32.72 27.34
C ASN A 93 -0.24 -33.78 26.25
N LEU A 94 0.47 -33.48 25.16
CA LEU A 94 0.84 -34.48 24.14
C LEU A 94 2.16 -35.23 24.42
N ARG A 95 2.68 -35.14 25.64
CA ARG A 95 3.83 -35.94 26.11
C ARG A 95 3.55 -36.60 27.45
N SER A 96 2.52 -37.44 27.53
CA SER A 96 2.57 -38.61 28.44
C SER A 96 1.52 -39.65 28.05
N GLU A 97 2.04 -40.83 27.73
CA GLU A 97 1.47 -42.18 27.83
C GLU A 97 -0.05 -42.44 27.71
N LYS A 98 -0.35 -43.27 26.71
CA LYS A 98 -1.25 -44.44 26.74
C LYS A 98 -2.60 -44.33 27.49
N ARG A 99 -3.65 -44.50 26.68
CA ARG A 99 -5.07 -44.80 26.98
C ARG A 99 -5.94 -43.56 27.19
N LEU A 100 -6.52 -43.08 26.09
CA LEU A 100 -7.73 -42.26 26.16
C LEU A 100 -8.99 -43.13 26.01
N ASN A 101 -9.90 -42.82 26.92
CA ASN A 101 -11.14 -43.47 27.32
C ASN A 101 -12.24 -43.28 26.24
N PRO A 102 -13.11 -44.27 25.92
CA PRO A 102 -14.09 -44.16 24.82
C PRO A 102 -15.27 -43.20 25.06
N ARG A 103 -15.23 -42.34 26.10
CA ARG A 103 -16.35 -41.47 26.51
C ARG A 103 -16.28 -40.04 25.98
N TYR A 104 -15.36 -39.72 25.08
CA TYR A 104 -15.28 -38.41 24.41
C TYR A 104 -15.39 -38.57 22.90
N ARG A 105 -16.51 -39.13 22.43
CA ARG A 105 -16.81 -39.29 20.99
C ARG A 105 -17.91 -38.35 20.48
N ASP A 106 -18.43 -37.46 21.32
CA ASP A 106 -19.52 -36.55 20.95
C ASP A 106 -19.13 -35.09 21.27
N ILE A 107 -18.05 -34.60 20.67
CA ILE A 107 -17.79 -33.16 20.52
C ILE A 107 -17.28 -32.93 19.09
N GLU A 108 -18.12 -33.29 18.12
CA GLU A 108 -18.15 -32.61 16.82
C GLU A 108 -19.34 -31.64 16.91
N ASP A 109 -19.12 -30.41 16.45
CA ASP A 109 -20.10 -29.33 16.31
C ASP A 109 -20.47 -28.56 17.59
N MET A 110 -19.63 -27.59 17.95
CA MET A 110 -20.07 -26.41 18.71
C MET A 110 -19.84 -25.17 17.85
N ASP A 111 -20.93 -24.58 17.37
CA ASP A 111 -20.98 -23.39 16.51
C ASP A 111 -20.20 -22.20 17.12
N ILE A 112 -19.26 -21.62 16.36
CA ILE A 112 -18.37 -20.52 16.79
C ILE A 112 -18.95 -19.11 16.48
N PHE A 113 -20.26 -18.95 16.31
CA PHE A 113 -20.85 -17.62 16.05
C PHE A 113 -22.16 -17.39 16.81
N ASP A 114 -22.13 -16.54 17.85
CA ASP A 114 -23.28 -16.34 18.74
C ASP A 114 -24.07 -15.04 18.51
N SER A 115 -23.66 -14.10 17.65
CA SER A 115 -24.57 -13.04 17.16
C SER A 115 -24.07 -12.27 15.93
N ILE A 116 -24.95 -12.09 14.94
CA ILE A 116 -24.81 -11.10 13.87
C ILE A 116 -25.62 -9.87 14.26
N SER A 117 -24.97 -8.72 14.42
CA SER A 117 -25.62 -7.42 14.51
C SER A 117 -25.70 -6.81 13.12
N TYR A 118 -26.79 -6.11 12.79
CA TYR A 118 -26.90 -5.41 11.53
C TYR A 118 -27.50 -4.02 11.74
N ALA A 119 -27.19 -3.10 10.83
CA ALA A 119 -27.87 -1.82 10.73
C ALA A 119 -28.28 -1.60 9.27
N ARG A 120 -29.40 -0.90 9.11
CA ARG A 120 -29.91 -0.50 7.81
C ARG A 120 -30.01 1.02 7.80
N VAL A 121 -29.61 1.64 6.70
CA VAL A 121 -29.79 3.07 6.44
C VAL A 121 -30.45 3.21 5.07
N ASP A 122 -31.57 3.91 5.01
CA ASP A 122 -32.24 4.18 3.73
C ASP A 122 -32.07 5.64 3.35
N ILE A 123 -31.57 5.89 2.15
CA ILE A 123 -31.60 7.20 1.51
C ILE A 123 -32.78 7.20 0.55
N GLU A 124 -33.81 7.97 0.89
CA GLU A 124 -35.00 8.15 0.06
C GLU A 124 -34.88 9.46 -0.72
N VAL A 125 -34.92 9.36 -2.04
CA VAL A 125 -34.85 10.49 -2.97
C VAL A 125 -36.25 11.08 -3.15
N LYS A 126 -36.38 12.41 -3.05
CA LYS A 126 -37.65 13.12 -3.01
C LYS A 126 -38.29 13.21 -4.39
N ASP A 127 -39.60 13.00 -4.47
CA ASP A 127 -40.42 13.19 -5.68
C ASP A 127 -39.97 12.35 -6.89
N VAL A 128 -39.27 11.24 -6.65
CA VAL A 128 -38.78 10.32 -7.68
C VAL A 128 -39.37 8.93 -7.48
N LYS A 129 -39.72 8.28 -8.58
CA LYS A 129 -39.90 6.82 -8.63
C LYS A 129 -38.94 6.25 -9.66
N ILE A 130 -37.89 5.58 -9.21
CA ILE A 130 -36.89 4.96 -10.09
C ILE A 130 -37.56 3.77 -10.77
N LYS A 131 -37.43 3.70 -12.10
CA LYS A 131 -38.04 2.66 -12.91
C LYS A 131 -36.97 1.91 -13.68
N LYS A 132 -37.20 0.62 -13.94
CA LYS A 132 -36.26 -0.23 -14.69
C LYS A 132 -35.95 0.34 -16.08
N GLU A 133 -36.92 0.96 -16.75
CA GLU A 133 -36.71 1.59 -18.06
C GLU A 133 -35.72 2.76 -18.07
N ASN A 134 -35.42 3.34 -16.91
CA ASN A 134 -34.45 4.43 -16.77
C ASN A 134 -33.05 3.92 -16.40
N ILE A 135 -32.86 2.62 -16.23
CA ILE A 135 -31.59 2.04 -15.78
C ILE A 135 -30.81 1.52 -16.98
N ILE A 136 -29.58 2.00 -17.11
CA ILE A 136 -28.62 1.57 -18.13
C ILE A 136 -27.46 0.88 -17.41
N TYR A 137 -27.21 -0.37 -17.78
CA TYR A 137 -26.08 -1.15 -17.28
C TYR A 137 -24.91 -1.01 -18.26
N GLU A 138 -23.77 -0.55 -17.77
CA GLU A 138 -22.57 -0.22 -18.54
C GLU A 138 -21.39 -1.05 -17.99
N ASP A 139 -20.38 -1.30 -18.83
CA ASP A 139 -19.14 -1.99 -18.45
C ASP A 139 -19.37 -3.39 -17.83
N GLU A 140 -19.91 -4.32 -18.62
CA GLU A 140 -20.15 -5.71 -18.21
C GLU A 140 -18.85 -6.38 -17.75
N VAL A 141 -18.88 -6.97 -16.56
CA VAL A 141 -17.78 -7.75 -16.01
C VAL A 141 -17.84 -9.16 -16.59
N PRO A 142 -16.72 -9.74 -17.08
CA PRO A 142 -16.70 -11.09 -17.61
C PRO A 142 -17.23 -12.12 -16.59
N GLY A 143 -18.17 -12.96 -17.03
CA GLY A 143 -18.78 -14.02 -16.22
C GLY A 143 -20.21 -13.71 -15.79
N TYR A 144 -20.79 -14.63 -15.03
CA TYR A 144 -22.17 -14.52 -14.52
C TYR A 144 -22.31 -15.34 -13.23
N THR A 145 -23.40 -15.11 -12.50
CA THR A 145 -23.78 -15.90 -11.32
C THR A 145 -25.15 -16.53 -11.50
N ASN A 146 -25.27 -17.77 -11.02
CA ASN A 146 -26.52 -18.51 -10.96
C ASN A 146 -26.97 -18.58 -9.50
N TYR A 147 -28.20 -18.19 -9.22
CA TYR A 147 -28.79 -18.19 -7.88
C TYR A 147 -29.78 -19.34 -7.74
N TYR A 148 -29.64 -20.12 -6.67
CA TYR A 148 -30.61 -21.14 -6.23
C TYR A 148 -30.88 -20.90 -4.74
N LEU A 149 -31.75 -19.93 -4.44
CA LEU A 149 -32.04 -19.47 -3.08
C LEU A 149 -33.51 -19.72 -2.73
N PRO A 150 -33.92 -19.66 -1.44
CA PRO A 150 -35.32 -19.86 -1.05
C PRO A 150 -36.31 -18.97 -1.81
N GLN A 151 -35.92 -17.72 -2.10
CA GLN A 151 -36.71 -16.76 -2.87
C GLN A 151 -36.73 -17.05 -4.40
N CYS A 152 -35.85 -17.91 -4.90
CA CYS A 152 -35.78 -18.31 -6.31
C CYS A 152 -35.51 -19.82 -6.48
N PRO A 153 -36.47 -20.68 -6.07
CA PRO A 153 -36.27 -22.13 -5.98
C PRO A 153 -36.07 -22.81 -7.35
N ASP A 154 -36.63 -22.24 -8.42
CA ASP A 154 -36.44 -22.71 -9.79
C ASP A 154 -35.11 -22.25 -10.42
N GLY A 155 -34.35 -21.44 -9.68
CA GLY A 155 -33.08 -20.87 -10.10
C GLY A 155 -33.21 -19.60 -10.95
N ILE A 156 -32.26 -18.68 -10.79
CA ILE A 156 -32.05 -17.54 -11.70
C ILE A 156 -30.66 -17.70 -12.29
N LEU A 157 -30.59 -17.88 -13.60
CA LEU A 157 -29.35 -18.20 -14.29
C LEU A 157 -28.80 -16.97 -15.03
N TYR A 158 -27.48 -16.98 -15.23
CA TYR A 158 -26.76 -16.02 -16.05
C TYR A 158 -26.92 -14.55 -15.59
N VAL A 159 -27.02 -14.31 -14.28
CA VAL A 159 -27.03 -12.95 -13.74
C VAL A 159 -25.67 -12.32 -13.97
N LYS A 160 -25.64 -11.34 -14.86
CA LYS A 160 -24.45 -10.57 -15.23
C LYS A 160 -24.13 -9.51 -14.19
N ARG A 161 -22.88 -9.07 -14.21
CA ARG A 161 -22.38 -7.97 -13.37
C ARG A 161 -21.91 -6.82 -14.22
N TYR A 162 -22.02 -5.62 -13.68
CA TYR A 162 -21.67 -4.38 -14.35
C TYR A 162 -20.81 -3.54 -13.43
N ARG A 163 -19.80 -2.87 -13.99
CA ARG A 163 -19.01 -1.88 -13.24
C ARG A 163 -19.75 -0.57 -13.11
N LYS A 164 -20.69 -0.26 -14.01
CA LYS A 164 -21.40 1.00 -13.98
C LYS A 164 -22.89 0.81 -14.20
N VAL A 165 -23.71 1.52 -13.43
CA VAL A 165 -25.16 1.54 -13.55
C VAL A 165 -25.64 2.98 -13.50
N ARG A 166 -26.25 3.44 -14.59
CA ARG A 166 -26.79 4.79 -14.72
C ARG A 166 -28.29 4.78 -14.58
N ILE A 167 -28.81 5.55 -13.64
CA ILE A 167 -30.24 5.88 -13.55
C ILE A 167 -30.42 7.21 -14.27
N LYS A 168 -30.86 7.13 -15.52
CA LYS A 168 -31.02 8.27 -16.40
C LYS A 168 -32.23 9.12 -16.01
N ASP A 169 -32.07 10.43 -16.07
CA ASP A 169 -33.13 11.43 -15.81
C ASP A 169 -33.84 11.14 -14.47
N ILE A 170 -33.08 10.88 -13.40
CA ILE A 170 -33.63 10.75 -12.05
C ILE A 170 -34.40 12.03 -11.68
N TYR A 171 -33.88 13.16 -12.12
CA TYR A 171 -34.61 14.41 -12.32
C TYR A 171 -34.37 14.89 -13.77
N PRO A 172 -35.19 15.80 -14.31
CA PRO A 172 -34.98 16.32 -15.66
C PRO A 172 -33.56 16.87 -15.85
N GLY A 173 -32.77 16.21 -16.71
CA GLY A 173 -31.38 16.59 -17.01
C GLY A 173 -30.37 16.21 -15.92
N ILE A 174 -30.72 15.33 -14.98
CA ILE A 174 -29.84 14.83 -13.92
C ILE A 174 -29.84 13.31 -13.96
N ASP A 175 -28.67 12.72 -14.09
CA ASP A 175 -28.46 11.28 -13.97
C ASP A 175 -27.88 10.95 -12.59
N TRP A 176 -28.28 9.79 -12.03
CA TRP A 176 -27.63 9.22 -10.85
C TRP A 176 -26.82 8.00 -11.26
N VAL A 177 -25.50 8.11 -11.18
CA VAL A 177 -24.57 7.14 -11.74
C VAL A 177 -23.90 6.41 -10.60
N TRP A 178 -23.92 5.09 -10.66
CA TRP A 178 -23.29 4.19 -9.71
C TRP A 178 -22.14 3.48 -10.38
N LYS A 179 -21.01 3.40 -9.71
CA LYS A 179 -19.76 2.88 -10.25
C LYS A 179 -19.10 1.93 -9.26
N TYR A 180 -18.48 0.90 -9.80
CA TYR A 180 -17.63 -0.06 -9.14
C TYR A 180 -16.27 0.00 -9.82
N GLU A 181 -15.39 0.79 -9.21
CA GLU A 181 -14.04 1.09 -9.68
C GLU A 181 -13.11 0.82 -8.50
N ASN A 182 -11.94 0.21 -8.75
CA ASN A 182 -10.88 0.09 -7.74
C ASN A 182 -11.25 -0.68 -6.47
N GLY A 183 -12.10 -1.71 -6.60
CA GLY A 183 -12.54 -2.51 -5.45
C GLY A 183 -13.66 -1.87 -4.62
N ARG A 184 -14.14 -0.70 -5.04
CA ARG A 184 -15.02 0.17 -4.25
C ARG A 184 -16.28 0.55 -5.03
N PHE A 185 -17.37 0.79 -4.31
CA PHE A 185 -18.65 1.24 -4.87
C PHE A 185 -18.83 2.73 -4.55
N HIS A 186 -19.10 3.55 -5.54
CA HIS A 186 -19.40 4.98 -5.34
C HIS A 186 -20.51 5.44 -6.28
N TYR A 187 -21.01 6.64 -6.06
CA TYR A 187 -22.05 7.26 -6.89
C TYR A 187 -21.74 8.73 -7.13
N GLU A 188 -22.22 9.24 -8.25
CA GLU A 188 -22.14 10.65 -8.62
C GLU A 188 -23.49 11.11 -9.20
N PHE A 189 -23.77 12.41 -9.10
CA PHE A 189 -24.84 13.04 -9.87
C PHE A 189 -24.23 13.77 -11.08
N GLU A 190 -24.65 13.40 -12.28
CA GLU A 190 -24.26 14.11 -13.50
C GLU A 190 -25.40 15.06 -13.91
N LEU A 191 -25.16 16.37 -13.85
CA LEU A 191 -26.12 17.40 -14.16
C LEU A 191 -25.81 18.04 -15.52
N GLY A 192 -26.78 18.02 -16.44
CA GLY A 192 -26.69 18.81 -17.66
C GLY A 192 -26.61 20.31 -17.38
N LYS A 193 -26.07 21.08 -18.32
CA LYS A 193 -25.88 22.54 -18.20
C LYS A 193 -27.12 23.34 -17.76
N ASP A 194 -28.31 22.85 -18.11
CA ASP A 194 -29.61 23.48 -17.81
C ASP A 194 -30.35 22.81 -16.65
N ALA A 195 -29.73 21.81 -16.01
CA ALA A 195 -30.33 21.10 -14.90
C ALA A 195 -30.43 21.99 -13.65
N ASP A 196 -31.35 21.60 -12.77
CA ASP A 196 -31.64 22.31 -11.54
C ASP A 196 -31.18 21.47 -10.35
N ILE A 197 -30.00 21.82 -9.82
CA ILE A 197 -29.38 21.16 -8.66
C ILE A 197 -30.27 21.15 -7.43
N GLU A 198 -31.16 22.14 -7.26
CA GLU A 198 -32.06 22.22 -6.11
C GLU A 198 -33.12 21.10 -6.12
N ARG A 199 -33.29 20.39 -7.25
CA ARG A 199 -34.16 19.21 -7.32
C ARG A 199 -33.60 18.02 -6.59
N ILE A 200 -32.28 17.91 -6.49
CA ILE A 200 -31.63 16.80 -5.79
C ILE A 200 -31.90 16.97 -4.30
N LYS A 201 -32.88 16.20 -3.81
CA LYS A 201 -33.27 16.19 -2.40
C LYS A 201 -33.40 14.75 -1.95
N PHE A 202 -32.73 14.40 -0.86
CA PHE A 202 -32.85 13.09 -0.25
C PHE A 202 -33.05 13.22 1.26
N ARG A 203 -33.61 12.19 1.88
CA ARG A 203 -33.68 12.09 3.34
C ARG A 203 -33.13 10.75 3.79
N VAL A 204 -32.53 10.76 4.97
CA VAL A 204 -31.99 9.54 5.58
C VAL A 204 -33.02 8.98 6.56
N ARG A 205 -33.25 7.67 6.50
CA ARG A 205 -34.04 6.91 7.47
C ARG A 205 -33.13 5.89 8.17
N TYR A 206 -33.49 5.57 9.41
CA TYR A 206 -32.81 4.55 10.22
C TYR A 206 -31.35 4.88 10.57
N GLY A 207 -30.96 6.16 10.48
CA GLY A 207 -29.72 6.70 11.00
C GLY A 207 -29.85 8.20 11.33
N ASP A 208 -29.04 8.68 12.27
CA ASP A 208 -29.07 10.07 12.74
C ASP A 208 -28.08 10.93 11.95
N VAL A 209 -28.55 12.01 11.32
CA VAL A 209 -27.74 12.82 10.39
C VAL A 209 -27.16 14.08 11.03
N ASN A 210 -25.83 14.20 11.00
CA ASN A 210 -25.08 15.44 11.17
C ASN A 210 -24.62 15.98 9.80
N LEU A 211 -24.66 17.31 9.63
CA LEU A 211 -24.23 18.00 8.42
C LEU A 211 -23.22 19.09 8.77
N GLU A 212 -22.05 19.02 8.14
CA GLU A 212 -20.95 19.95 8.33
C GLU A 212 -20.56 20.54 6.98
N ARG A 213 -21.35 21.50 6.49
CA ARG A 213 -21.16 22.30 5.27
C ARG A 213 -20.83 21.49 3.99
N LYS A 214 -19.65 20.89 3.87
CA LYS A 214 -19.25 19.97 2.80
C LYS A 214 -19.40 18.49 3.13
N ARG A 215 -19.64 18.12 4.40
CA ARG A 215 -19.64 16.73 4.86
C ARG A 215 -21.00 16.31 5.44
N ILE A 216 -21.38 15.06 5.26
CA ILE A 216 -22.54 14.44 5.91
C ILE A 216 -22.11 13.22 6.71
N THR A 217 -22.65 13.08 7.92
CA THR A 217 -22.37 11.97 8.82
C THR A 217 -23.68 11.35 9.29
N ILE A 218 -23.80 10.01 9.23
CA ILE A 218 -24.99 9.24 9.62
C ILE A 218 -24.63 8.27 10.73
N SER A 219 -25.19 8.43 11.93
CA SER A 219 -24.97 7.51 13.05
C SER A 219 -25.98 6.36 13.04
N THR A 220 -25.52 5.15 13.35
CA THR A 220 -26.31 3.92 13.43
C THR A 220 -25.99 3.16 14.73
N PRO A 221 -26.81 2.17 15.15
CA PRO A 221 -26.55 1.39 16.35
C PRO A 221 -25.24 0.59 16.34
N ILE A 222 -24.70 0.29 15.16
CA ILE A 222 -23.45 -0.47 15.01
C ILE A 222 -22.29 0.41 14.54
N GLY A 223 -22.45 1.75 14.51
CA GLY A 223 -21.40 2.69 14.13
C GLY A 223 -21.84 3.91 13.32
N VAL A 224 -20.90 4.73 12.89
CA VAL A 224 -21.11 5.96 12.12
C VAL A 224 -20.79 5.71 10.64
N ILE A 225 -21.36 6.52 9.74
CA ILE A 225 -21.11 6.56 8.30
C ILE A 225 -20.75 8.00 7.95
N VAL A 226 -19.72 8.24 7.16
CA VAL A 226 -19.25 9.57 6.75
C VAL A 226 -19.17 9.59 5.22
N ASP A 227 -19.93 10.46 4.56
CA ASP A 227 -19.72 10.77 3.14
C ASP A 227 -18.65 11.87 3.07
N GLY A 228 -17.70 11.75 2.14
CA GLY A 228 -16.58 12.68 1.98
C GLY A 228 -17.01 14.13 1.77
N ASP A 229 -16.03 15.04 1.71
CA ASP A 229 -16.35 16.43 1.38
C ASP A 229 -16.90 16.52 -0.04
N VAL A 230 -18.16 16.95 -0.19
CA VAL A 230 -18.78 17.06 -1.52
C VAL A 230 -18.02 18.06 -2.39
N VAL A 231 -17.63 17.62 -3.59
CA VAL A 231 -17.06 18.49 -4.62
C VAL A 231 -17.89 18.46 -5.89
N GLY A 232 -17.72 19.48 -6.72
CA GLY A 232 -18.32 19.55 -8.04
C GLY A 232 -17.28 19.83 -9.11
N TYR A 233 -17.48 19.29 -10.31
CA TYR A 233 -16.65 19.57 -11.47
C TYR A 233 -17.51 20.02 -12.64
N GLU A 234 -17.19 21.18 -13.22
CA GLU A 234 -17.74 21.64 -14.48
C GLU A 234 -16.67 21.47 -15.56
N GLY A 235 -16.79 20.41 -16.37
CA GLY A 235 -15.68 19.96 -17.21
C GLY A 235 -14.51 19.49 -16.33
N SER A 236 -13.34 20.12 -16.48
CA SER A 236 -12.16 19.90 -15.62
C SER A 236 -12.04 20.91 -14.47
N GLU A 237 -12.91 21.93 -14.40
CA GLU A 237 -12.81 22.98 -13.40
C GLU A 237 -13.60 22.63 -12.13
N ARG A 238 -12.97 22.80 -10.96
CA ARG A 238 -13.63 22.58 -9.67
C ARG A 238 -14.68 23.66 -9.40
N ARG A 239 -15.78 23.24 -8.76
CA ARG A 239 -16.89 24.08 -8.27
C ARG A 239 -17.14 23.78 -6.80
N GLU A 240 -17.45 24.83 -6.04
CA GLU A 240 -17.77 24.66 -4.63
C GLU A 240 -19.20 24.15 -4.47
N ILE A 241 -19.32 22.91 -3.99
CA ILE A 241 -20.59 22.29 -3.62
C ILE A 241 -20.68 22.22 -2.10
N PHE A 242 -21.89 22.38 -1.57
CA PHE A 242 -22.18 22.26 -0.14
C PHE A 242 -23.46 21.46 0.06
N TYR A 243 -23.54 20.69 1.15
CA TYR A 243 -24.81 20.15 1.60
C TYR A 243 -25.68 21.27 2.17
N LYS A 244 -26.98 21.24 1.83
CA LYS A 244 -27.98 22.20 2.28
C LYS A 244 -29.15 21.45 2.90
N ARG A 245 -29.46 21.75 4.17
CA ARG A 245 -30.63 21.21 4.85
C ARG A 245 -31.89 21.98 4.45
N ASP A 246 -32.93 21.26 4.05
CA ASP A 246 -34.25 21.76 3.68
C ASP A 246 -35.34 20.93 4.37
N GLY A 247 -35.68 21.33 5.60
CA GLY A 247 -36.55 20.55 6.47
C GLY A 247 -35.96 19.16 6.77
N ASP A 248 -36.73 18.11 6.49
CA ASP A 248 -36.31 16.70 6.62
C ASP A 248 -35.41 16.23 5.47
N PHE A 249 -35.22 17.06 4.44
CA PHE A 249 -34.43 16.72 3.27
C PHE A 249 -33.07 17.41 3.30
N ILE A 250 -32.16 16.84 2.52
CA ILE A 250 -30.80 17.27 2.29
C ILE A 250 -30.65 17.40 0.78
N GLY A 251 -30.17 18.54 0.33
CA GLY A 251 -29.83 18.78 -1.07
C GLY A 251 -28.45 19.42 -1.18
N PHE A 252 -28.18 20.00 -2.35
CA PHE A 252 -26.90 20.64 -2.63
C PHE A 252 -27.09 22.13 -2.95
N GLU A 253 -26.08 22.92 -2.59
CA GLU A 253 -25.87 24.28 -3.05
C GLU A 253 -24.57 24.32 -3.85
N VAL A 254 -24.57 24.98 -5.01
CA VAL A 254 -23.36 25.22 -5.81
C VAL A 254 -23.05 26.71 -5.88
N ARG A 255 -21.78 27.07 -5.70
CA ARG A 255 -21.29 28.44 -5.98
C ARG A 255 -20.51 28.46 -7.29
N LYS A 256 -20.66 29.56 -8.03
CA LYS A 256 -19.94 29.83 -9.29
C LYS A 256 -20.14 28.75 -10.38
N TRP A 257 -21.31 28.11 -10.45
CA TRP A 257 -21.62 27.25 -11.60
C TRP A 257 -21.94 28.11 -12.82
N GLU A 258 -21.06 28.09 -13.83
CA GLU A 258 -21.12 28.98 -14.98
C GLU A 258 -21.98 28.43 -16.13
N ARG A 259 -22.39 27.16 -16.05
CA ARG A 259 -23.20 26.42 -17.03
C ARG A 259 -22.55 26.32 -18.42
N LYS A 260 -21.21 26.28 -18.46
CA LYS A 260 -20.38 26.03 -19.65
C LYS A 260 -20.35 24.56 -20.05
N ASP A 261 -20.42 23.66 -19.08
CA ASP A 261 -20.41 22.20 -19.28
C ASP A 261 -21.35 21.50 -18.27
N ARG A 262 -21.43 20.17 -18.34
CA ARG A 262 -22.08 19.35 -17.32
C ARG A 262 -21.38 19.53 -15.97
N LEU A 263 -22.17 19.55 -14.90
CA LEU A 263 -21.68 19.56 -13.53
C LEU A 263 -21.74 18.13 -12.97
N ILE A 264 -20.61 17.57 -12.57
CA ILE A 264 -20.52 16.30 -11.85
C ILE A 264 -20.43 16.63 -10.37
N ILE A 265 -21.34 16.10 -9.56
CA ILE A 265 -21.25 16.13 -8.09
C ILE A 265 -20.79 14.75 -7.65
N ASP A 266 -19.56 14.67 -7.18
CA ASP A 266 -18.92 13.45 -6.70
C ASP A 266 -18.31 13.74 -5.33
N PRO A 267 -18.57 12.95 -4.28
CA PRO A 267 -17.69 12.92 -3.13
C PRO A 267 -16.38 12.26 -3.58
N PRO A 268 -15.24 12.97 -3.62
CA PRO A 268 -14.00 12.39 -4.11
C PRO A 268 -13.50 11.33 -3.11
N LEU A 269 -12.69 10.39 -3.60
CA LEU A 269 -11.86 9.56 -2.73
C LEU A 269 -10.82 10.47 -2.04
N ASP A 270 -10.68 10.39 -0.72
CA ASP A 270 -10.14 11.48 0.09
C ASP A 270 -8.69 11.26 0.57
N LEU A 271 -8.02 12.37 0.89
CA LEU A 271 -6.97 12.39 1.92
C LEU A 271 -7.57 11.79 3.19
N LEU A 272 -7.23 10.53 3.49
CA LEU A 272 -7.91 9.73 4.51
C LEU A 272 -7.61 10.23 5.91
N TRP A 273 -6.36 10.65 6.13
CA TRP A 273 -5.87 11.15 7.40
C TRP A 273 -4.66 12.03 7.10
N SER A 274 -4.61 13.21 7.72
CA SER A 274 -3.40 14.05 7.66
C SER A 274 -3.32 14.90 8.92
N THR A 275 -2.14 14.96 9.52
CA THR A 275 -1.91 15.64 10.79
C THR A 275 -0.53 16.27 10.82
N TYR A 276 -0.42 17.40 11.50
CA TYR A 276 0.89 17.81 12.04
C TYR A 276 1.33 16.81 13.10
N TYR A 277 2.63 16.74 13.33
CA TYR A 277 3.23 15.87 14.32
C TYR A 277 4.53 16.47 14.85
N GLY A 278 4.39 17.27 15.91
CA GLY A 278 5.49 18.00 16.55
C GLY A 278 5.14 18.43 17.97
N GLY A 279 6.14 18.92 18.68
CA GLY A 279 6.00 19.63 19.96
C GLY A 279 6.12 21.14 19.76
N ASP A 280 6.53 21.86 20.81
CA ASP A 280 6.56 23.33 20.83
C ASP A 280 7.86 23.92 20.23
N SER A 281 8.77 23.08 19.71
CA SER A 281 10.05 23.51 19.17
C SER A 281 10.03 23.71 17.66
N THR A 282 11.17 24.05 17.07
CA THR A 282 11.29 24.33 15.63
C THR A 282 11.91 23.17 14.84
N GLU A 283 12.40 22.12 15.50
CA GLU A 283 13.10 21.02 14.84
C GLU A 283 12.36 19.69 15.06
N ASP A 284 11.12 19.61 14.58
CA ASP A 284 10.34 18.37 14.57
C ASP A 284 10.31 17.78 13.16
N TYR A 285 11.00 16.66 12.96
CA TYR A 285 11.14 16.02 11.66
C TYR A 285 10.61 14.60 11.69
N ILE A 286 9.80 14.20 10.71
CA ILE A 286 9.50 12.80 10.42
C ILE A 286 10.15 12.43 9.11
N LEU A 287 11.15 11.54 9.14
CA LEU A 287 12.05 11.28 8.01
C LEU A 287 11.76 9.98 7.27
N SER A 288 11.20 9.00 7.97
CA SER A 288 11.03 7.64 7.44
C SER A 288 9.68 7.09 7.83
N VAL A 289 9.04 6.39 6.88
CA VAL A 289 7.81 5.64 7.13
C VAL A 289 7.90 4.23 6.55
N SER A 290 7.43 3.26 7.33
CA SER A 290 7.23 1.89 6.88
C SER A 290 5.85 1.37 7.33
N SER A 291 5.35 0.34 6.66
CA SER A 291 4.10 -0.33 7.02
C SER A 291 4.37 -1.80 7.32
N ASP A 292 3.70 -2.34 8.34
CA ASP A 292 3.75 -3.78 8.63
C ASP A 292 2.63 -4.54 7.88
N ARG A 293 2.64 -5.88 7.98
CA ARG A 293 1.61 -6.72 7.33
C ARG A 293 0.22 -6.61 7.94
N SER A 294 0.11 -6.08 9.16
CA SER A 294 -1.17 -5.71 9.77
C SER A 294 -1.64 -4.34 9.29
N GLY A 295 -0.78 -3.63 8.55
CA GLY A 295 -1.00 -2.30 8.03
C GLY A 295 -0.84 -1.21 9.09
N ASN A 296 -0.14 -1.50 10.20
CA ASN A 296 0.28 -0.45 11.11
C ASN A 296 1.33 0.42 10.42
N ILE A 297 1.36 1.70 10.77
CA ILE A 297 2.27 2.70 10.24
C ILE A 297 3.36 2.93 11.30
N ILE A 298 4.62 2.78 10.91
CA ILE A 298 5.78 3.03 11.76
C ILE A 298 6.50 4.23 11.17
N THR A 299 6.72 5.27 11.98
CA THR A 299 7.46 6.46 11.57
C THR A 299 8.64 6.70 12.49
N THR A 300 9.75 7.15 11.91
CA THR A 300 10.90 7.65 12.66
C THR A 300 11.30 9.03 12.21
N GLY A 301 11.92 9.76 13.12
CA GLY A 301 12.23 11.16 12.99
C GLY A 301 13.17 11.62 14.10
N TYR A 302 13.43 12.91 14.20
CA TYR A 302 14.14 13.47 15.35
C TYR A 302 13.48 14.76 15.82
N THR A 303 13.73 15.10 17.07
CA THR A 303 13.12 16.27 17.70
C THR A 303 14.01 16.90 18.76
N ASN A 304 13.96 18.24 18.89
CA ASN A 304 14.45 18.95 20.08
C ASN A 304 13.32 19.44 21.00
N SER A 305 12.07 19.02 20.74
CA SER A 305 10.90 19.26 21.59
C SER A 305 10.94 18.36 22.82
N ASP A 306 10.79 18.94 24.02
CA ASP A 306 10.62 18.17 25.27
C ASP A 306 9.18 17.64 25.45
N ASN A 307 8.24 18.17 24.68
CA ASN A 307 6.81 17.83 24.71
C ASN A 307 6.32 17.15 23.43
N PHE A 308 7.22 16.48 22.71
CA PHE A 308 6.88 15.76 21.48
C PHE A 308 5.79 14.70 21.77
N PRO A 309 4.81 14.51 20.88
CA PRO A 309 3.65 13.65 21.17
C PRO A 309 4.02 12.16 21.25
N THR A 310 4.36 11.66 22.44
CA THR A 310 4.67 10.25 22.68
C THR A 310 3.53 9.52 23.40
N GLU A 311 3.59 8.18 23.46
CA GLU A 311 2.60 7.34 24.15
C GLU A 311 3.28 6.10 24.70
N ASP A 312 3.22 5.92 26.02
CA ASP A 312 3.81 4.77 26.69
C ASP A 312 3.12 3.46 26.23
N PRO A 313 3.85 2.49 25.64
CA PRO A 313 3.27 1.19 25.26
C PRO A 313 2.75 0.39 26.46
N GLY A 314 3.17 0.73 27.69
CA GLY A 314 2.84 0.01 28.90
C GLY A 314 3.51 -1.37 28.99
N GLY A 315 3.24 -2.07 30.09
CA GLY A 315 3.83 -3.40 30.33
C GLY A 315 5.35 -3.36 30.42
N ASN A 316 6.04 -4.21 29.66
CA ASN A 316 7.50 -4.27 29.56
C ASN A 316 8.04 -3.52 28.33
N GLY A 317 7.21 -2.69 27.68
CA GLY A 317 7.64 -1.88 26.54
C GLY A 317 8.73 -0.89 26.94
N TYR A 318 9.61 -0.57 26.00
CA TYR A 318 10.59 0.49 26.22
C TYR A 318 9.89 1.84 26.09
N TYR A 319 10.11 2.71 27.06
CA TYR A 319 9.57 4.06 27.03
C TYR A 319 10.57 5.04 27.61
N GLN A 320 10.99 5.99 26.79
CA GLN A 320 11.67 7.21 27.19
C GLN A 320 10.68 8.34 26.89
N GLY A 321 10.04 8.86 27.94
CA GLY A 321 8.96 9.84 27.81
C GLY A 321 9.41 11.30 27.67
N THR A 322 10.71 11.55 27.79
CA THR A 322 11.32 12.88 27.64
C THR A 322 12.62 12.76 26.88
N ARG A 323 12.95 13.78 26.11
CA ARG A 323 14.24 13.93 25.43
C ARG A 323 15.41 13.85 26.43
N ALA A 324 16.48 13.16 26.08
CA ALA A 324 17.64 12.93 26.94
C ALA A 324 18.70 14.04 26.83
N GLY A 325 18.75 14.78 25.72
CA GLY A 325 19.72 15.87 25.57
C GLY A 325 19.56 16.70 24.31
N GLY A 326 20.33 16.38 23.29
CA GLY A 326 20.32 17.06 21.98
C GLY A 326 19.07 16.72 21.17
N LEU A 327 19.20 16.55 19.87
CA LEU A 327 18.12 16.02 19.04
C LEU A 327 17.97 14.52 19.34
N ASP A 328 16.83 14.07 19.87
CA ASP A 328 16.62 12.63 20.07
C ASP A 328 15.82 12.06 18.89
N LEU A 329 16.13 10.81 18.51
CA LEU A 329 15.29 10.03 17.61
C LEU A 329 13.92 9.81 18.27
N VAL A 330 12.86 9.86 17.47
CA VAL A 330 11.52 9.44 17.87
C VAL A 330 11.07 8.25 17.05
N ILE A 331 10.44 7.28 17.71
CA ILE A 331 9.88 6.08 17.08
C ILE A 331 8.41 6.04 17.44
N ILE A 332 7.54 6.04 16.44
CA ILE A 332 6.09 6.10 16.62
C ILE A 332 5.43 5.00 15.83
N LYS A 333 4.45 4.33 16.46
CA LYS A 333 3.60 3.33 15.82
C LYS A 333 2.14 3.77 15.86
N PHE A 334 1.48 3.76 14.72
CA PHE A 334 0.04 3.93 14.57
C PHE A 334 -0.59 2.67 14.02
N ASN A 335 -1.86 2.43 14.34
CA ASN A 335 -2.63 1.49 13.54
C ASN A 335 -3.02 2.13 12.20
N ASN A 336 -3.63 1.35 11.31
CA ASN A 336 -4.00 1.87 10.00
C ASN A 336 -5.12 2.93 10.01
N ASP A 337 -5.82 3.09 11.12
CA ASP A 337 -6.84 4.12 11.31
C ASP A 337 -6.24 5.46 11.80
N GLY A 338 -4.91 5.53 11.96
CA GLY A 338 -4.20 6.71 12.47
C GLY A 338 -4.20 6.83 14.00
N VAL A 339 -4.70 5.82 14.73
CA VAL A 339 -4.63 5.78 16.19
C VAL A 339 -3.20 5.47 16.61
N ARG A 340 -2.58 6.36 17.38
CA ARG A 340 -1.24 6.12 17.94
C ARG A 340 -1.31 4.98 18.95
N LEU A 341 -0.56 3.91 18.69
CA LEU A 341 -0.48 2.74 19.56
C LEU A 341 0.58 2.95 20.65
N TRP A 342 1.74 3.49 20.26
CA TRP A 342 2.79 3.94 21.15
C TRP A 342 3.73 4.91 20.43
N GLY A 343 4.53 5.65 21.19
CA GLY A 343 5.61 6.48 20.69
C GLY A 343 6.65 6.71 21.80
N THR A 344 7.92 6.75 21.46
CA THR A 344 9.01 6.95 22.43
C THR A 344 10.09 7.84 21.83
N TYR A 345 10.74 8.63 22.68
CA TYR A 345 12.08 9.12 22.37
C TYR A 345 13.07 7.95 22.40
N TYR A 346 14.21 8.13 21.77
CA TYR A 346 15.31 7.19 21.81
C TYR A 346 16.63 7.95 21.60
N GLY A 347 17.31 8.28 22.69
CA GLY A 347 18.51 9.09 22.59
C GLY A 347 19.32 9.16 23.86
N GLY A 348 20.46 9.84 23.77
CA GLY A 348 21.37 10.15 24.86
C GLY A 348 21.54 11.66 25.07
N GLU A 349 22.68 12.08 25.63
CA GLU A 349 22.93 13.50 25.89
C GLU A 349 23.15 14.35 24.62
N ALA A 350 23.44 13.74 23.48
CA ALA A 350 23.75 14.40 22.20
C ALA A 350 22.67 14.14 21.13
N ASN A 351 23.05 14.10 19.86
CA ASN A 351 22.12 14.06 18.73
C ASN A 351 21.98 12.65 18.13
N GLU A 352 20.75 12.27 17.81
CA GLU A 352 20.35 11.03 17.14
C GLU A 352 19.43 11.32 15.96
N SER A 353 19.60 10.56 14.88
CA SER A 353 18.66 10.51 13.76
C SER A 353 18.63 9.09 13.20
N GLY A 354 17.54 8.70 12.53
CA GLY A 354 17.44 7.35 11.98
C GLY A 354 16.21 7.07 11.13
N CYS A 355 16.27 5.95 10.43
CA CYS A 355 15.21 5.42 9.58
C CYS A 355 14.74 4.03 10.07
N SER A 356 13.56 3.60 9.63
CA SER A 356 12.99 2.33 10.10
C SER A 356 12.46 1.44 8.99
N THR A 357 12.35 0.15 9.30
CA THR A 357 11.68 -0.85 8.49
C THR A 357 11.00 -1.89 9.37
N THR A 358 10.18 -2.76 8.78
CA THR A 358 9.55 -3.86 9.50
C THR A 358 9.74 -5.20 8.79
N ASP A 359 9.69 -6.29 9.55
CA ASP A 359 9.59 -7.64 8.98
C ASP A 359 8.13 -8.11 8.87
N SER A 360 7.95 -9.30 8.29
CA SER A 360 6.62 -9.90 8.14
C SER A 360 5.90 -10.26 9.45
N SER A 361 6.63 -10.28 10.57
CA SER A 361 6.08 -10.53 11.91
C SER A 361 5.68 -9.23 12.62
N GLY A 362 5.97 -8.07 12.02
CA GLY A 362 5.74 -6.75 12.60
C GLY A 362 6.82 -6.32 13.59
N ASN A 363 7.98 -7.00 13.61
CA ASN A 363 9.15 -6.48 14.33
C ASN A 363 9.62 -5.20 13.64
N ILE A 364 10.09 -4.26 14.43
CA ILE A 364 10.52 -2.94 13.98
C ILE A 364 12.03 -2.88 14.13
N PHE A 365 12.71 -2.51 13.05
CA PHE A 365 14.14 -2.31 13.03
C PHE A 365 14.42 -0.85 12.73
N VAL A 366 15.38 -0.29 13.45
CA VAL A 366 15.82 1.10 13.26
C VAL A 366 17.31 1.10 13.08
N GLU A 367 17.78 1.86 12.10
CA GLU A 367 19.18 2.21 11.94
C GLU A 367 19.31 3.73 11.94
N GLY A 368 20.43 4.23 12.43
CA GLY A 368 20.67 5.65 12.52
C GLY A 368 22.08 5.99 12.96
N ALA A 369 22.36 7.28 13.14
CA ALA A 369 23.61 7.80 13.65
C ALA A 369 23.39 8.49 14.99
N THR A 370 24.34 8.34 15.90
CA THR A 370 24.32 8.94 17.24
C THR A 370 25.66 9.62 17.52
N ALA A 371 25.60 10.81 18.13
CA ALA A 371 26.75 11.48 18.73
C ALA A 371 26.86 11.20 20.25
N SER A 372 25.99 10.34 20.79
CA SER A 372 25.84 10.10 22.23
C SER A 372 26.61 8.88 22.68
N ALA A 373 27.49 9.08 23.68
CA ALA A 373 28.20 7.98 24.34
C ALA A 373 27.33 7.17 25.32
N ASP A 374 26.13 7.65 25.62
CA ASP A 374 25.18 7.10 26.57
C ASP A 374 23.85 6.65 25.94
N LEU A 375 23.86 6.38 24.62
CA LEU A 375 22.71 5.81 23.90
C LEU A 375 22.19 4.58 24.66
N PRO A 376 20.86 4.44 24.87
CA PRO A 376 20.27 3.31 25.57
C PRO A 376 20.49 1.95 24.89
N THR A 377 21.65 1.30 25.01
CA THR A 377 21.90 0.00 24.36
C THR A 377 21.26 -1.18 25.12
N TYR A 378 21.15 -2.34 24.46
CA TYR A 378 20.60 -3.57 25.04
C TYR A 378 21.19 -4.84 24.40
N ASN A 379 21.92 -5.60 25.20
CA ASN A 379 22.44 -6.91 24.82
C ASN A 379 21.51 -8.03 25.31
N PRO A 380 20.81 -8.75 24.41
CA PRO A 380 19.95 -9.87 24.79
C PRO A 380 20.73 -11.12 25.27
N GLY A 381 22.05 -11.18 25.09
CA GLY A 381 22.89 -12.30 25.53
C GLY A 381 22.70 -13.60 24.73
N ASN A 382 21.99 -13.55 23.61
CA ASN A 382 21.63 -14.69 22.77
C ASN A 382 22.56 -14.87 21.53
N GLY A 383 23.67 -14.14 21.48
CA GLY A 383 24.61 -14.15 20.35
C GLY A 383 24.45 -12.97 19.37
N ALA A 384 23.45 -12.10 19.58
CA ALA A 384 23.35 -10.83 18.86
C ALA A 384 24.65 -10.03 18.95
N TYR A 385 25.02 -9.34 17.87
CA TYR A 385 26.16 -8.43 17.86
C TYR A 385 25.97 -7.34 18.92
N TYR A 386 27.01 -7.03 19.68
CA TYR A 386 26.92 -6.00 20.70
C TYR A 386 28.23 -5.24 20.85
N GLN A 387 28.17 -3.96 20.49
CA GLN A 387 29.11 -2.93 20.85
C GLN A 387 28.41 -2.00 21.84
N GLY A 388 28.80 -2.11 23.12
CA GLY A 388 28.25 -1.28 24.19
C GLY A 388 29.03 0.00 24.47
N VAL A 389 30.02 0.32 23.62
CA VAL A 389 30.89 1.49 23.79
C VAL A 389 30.97 2.22 22.46
N TYR A 390 30.71 3.52 22.55
CA TYR A 390 30.86 4.52 21.52
C TYR A 390 32.35 4.76 21.16
N LYS A 391 32.70 4.85 19.87
CA LYS A 391 34.12 4.90 19.45
C LYS A 391 34.51 6.13 18.60
N GLY A 392 33.60 6.73 17.83
CA GLY A 392 33.84 7.91 16.99
C GLY A 392 33.28 9.23 17.54
N GLU A 393 33.17 10.28 16.71
CA GLU A 393 32.34 11.46 17.01
C GLU A 393 30.89 11.32 16.51
N TRP A 394 30.66 10.35 15.63
CA TRP A 394 29.35 9.78 15.30
C TRP A 394 29.50 8.28 15.08
N ASP A 395 28.69 7.45 15.72
CA ASP A 395 28.61 6.01 15.45
C ASP A 395 27.25 5.68 14.84
N ALA A 396 27.18 4.69 13.95
CA ALA A 396 25.89 4.11 13.61
C ALA A 396 25.32 3.37 14.84
N PHE A 397 24.00 3.20 14.89
CA PHE A 397 23.34 2.32 15.86
C PHE A 397 22.25 1.49 15.19
N ILE A 398 21.93 0.35 15.81
CA ILE A 398 20.93 -0.58 15.29
C ILE A 398 20.03 -1.01 16.45
N LEU A 399 18.72 -0.88 16.24
CA LEU A 399 17.69 -1.22 17.22
C LEU A 399 16.74 -2.27 16.66
N LYS A 400 16.21 -3.10 17.55
CA LYS A 400 15.08 -3.99 17.29
C LYS A 400 14.03 -3.86 18.39
N PHE A 401 12.79 -3.68 17.99
CA PHE A 401 11.61 -3.80 18.83
C PHE A 401 10.70 -4.88 18.29
N ASN A 402 10.00 -5.57 19.19
CA ASN A 402 8.88 -6.42 18.79
C ASN A 402 7.63 -5.56 18.47
N PRO A 403 6.53 -6.15 17.95
CA PRO A 403 5.33 -5.39 17.59
C PRO A 403 4.69 -4.63 18.75
N ASP A 404 4.90 -5.07 20.00
CA ASP A 404 4.35 -4.50 21.23
C ASP A 404 5.22 -3.37 21.81
N GLY A 405 6.33 -2.99 21.14
CA GLY A 405 7.22 -1.94 21.60
C GLY A 405 8.25 -2.39 22.66
N ILE A 406 8.44 -3.69 22.86
CA ILE A 406 9.51 -4.21 23.72
C ILE A 406 10.82 -4.20 22.92
N ARG A 407 11.84 -3.53 23.45
CA ARG A 407 13.18 -3.52 22.87
C ARG A 407 13.86 -4.87 23.05
N GLU A 408 14.22 -5.52 21.95
CA GLU A 408 14.86 -6.85 21.94
C GLU A 408 16.37 -6.79 21.72
N TRP A 409 16.86 -5.76 21.04
CA TRP A 409 18.28 -5.58 20.73
C TRP A 409 18.57 -4.10 20.48
N ALA A 410 19.70 -3.61 20.98
CA ALA A 410 20.22 -2.28 20.66
C ALA A 410 21.74 -2.24 20.82
N THR A 411 22.43 -1.73 19.82
CA THR A 411 23.90 -1.70 19.77
C THR A 411 24.39 -0.48 19.02
N TYR A 412 25.56 0.01 19.39
CA TYR A 412 26.37 0.82 18.50
C TYR A 412 26.93 -0.04 17.35
N PHE A 413 27.36 0.61 16.29
CA PHE A 413 28.14 0.03 15.22
C PHE A 413 29.05 1.13 14.64
N GLY A 414 30.29 1.18 15.10
CA GLY A 414 31.21 2.26 14.73
C GLY A 414 32.68 1.93 14.96
N GLY A 415 33.53 2.71 14.31
CA GLY A 415 34.99 2.69 14.39
C GLY A 415 35.55 3.96 15.02
N SER A 416 36.77 4.35 14.66
CA SER A 416 37.50 5.45 15.29
C SER A 416 37.09 6.86 14.83
N SER A 417 36.22 6.97 13.84
CA SER A 417 35.82 8.22 13.15
C SER A 417 34.29 8.24 12.97
N ASP A 418 33.77 9.19 12.18
CA ASP A 418 32.33 9.33 11.94
C ASP A 418 31.76 8.19 11.07
N ASP A 419 30.65 7.61 11.53
CA ASP A 419 29.93 6.49 10.94
C ASP A 419 28.40 6.74 10.95
N GLY A 420 27.65 6.01 10.12
CA GLY A 420 26.17 6.06 10.11
C GLY A 420 25.55 7.16 9.25
N THR A 421 26.34 7.91 8.49
CA THR A 421 25.83 9.00 7.64
C THR A 421 24.99 8.48 6.47
N ASN A 422 23.85 9.14 6.19
CA ASN A 422 22.91 8.77 5.11
C ASN A 422 22.51 7.27 5.12
N GLY A 423 22.23 6.77 6.32
CA GLY A 423 21.87 5.38 6.56
C GLY A 423 20.58 4.94 5.89
N GLY A 424 20.50 3.65 5.56
CA GLY A 424 19.31 2.99 5.05
C GLY A 424 19.19 1.58 5.59
N ILE A 425 17.96 1.14 5.86
CA ILE A 425 17.64 -0.19 6.39
C ILE A 425 16.49 -0.86 5.63
N THR A 426 16.59 -2.17 5.43
CA THR A 426 15.52 -2.99 4.86
C THR A 426 15.58 -4.40 5.42
N THR A 427 14.53 -5.20 5.21
CA THR A 427 14.52 -6.61 5.56
C THR A 427 14.20 -7.49 4.37
N ASP A 428 14.69 -8.73 4.39
CA ASP A 428 14.18 -9.76 3.48
C ASP A 428 12.92 -10.44 4.04
N LYS A 429 12.33 -11.34 3.24
CA LYS A 429 11.14 -12.10 3.64
C LYS A 429 11.32 -13.01 4.87
N PHE A 430 12.55 -13.25 5.31
CA PHE A 430 12.88 -14.04 6.50
C PHE A 430 13.14 -13.14 7.72
N GLY A 431 13.13 -11.82 7.55
CA GLY A 431 13.47 -10.85 8.60
C GLY A 431 14.97 -10.65 8.80
N ASN A 432 15.82 -11.09 7.87
CA ASN A 432 17.22 -10.70 7.90
C ASN A 432 17.33 -9.21 7.56
N ILE A 433 18.20 -8.52 8.28
CA ILE A 433 18.33 -7.07 8.26
C ILE A 433 19.48 -6.71 7.32
N PHE A 434 19.25 -5.80 6.39
CA PHE A 434 20.28 -5.22 5.54
C PHE A 434 20.38 -3.73 5.79
N ILE A 435 21.60 -3.26 5.97
CA ILE A 435 21.90 -1.87 6.31
C ILE A 435 22.99 -1.35 5.37
N THR A 436 22.89 -0.07 5.02
CA THR A 436 23.97 0.67 4.38
C THR A 436 24.14 2.04 5.04
N PHE A 437 25.36 2.56 5.12
CA PHE A 437 25.65 3.94 5.55
C PHE A 437 27.05 4.37 5.09
N GLY A 438 27.35 5.66 5.09
CA GLY A 438 28.70 6.20 4.85
C GLY A 438 29.57 6.19 6.11
N THR A 439 30.86 5.94 5.93
CA THR A 439 31.85 5.82 7.02
C THR A 439 33.17 6.53 6.69
N HIS A 440 33.74 7.20 7.69
CA HIS A 440 35.10 7.72 7.70
C HIS A 440 36.08 6.86 8.53
N SER A 441 35.58 5.75 9.09
CA SER A 441 36.33 4.84 9.95
C SER A 441 37.01 3.72 9.15
N SER A 442 38.32 3.52 9.37
CA SER A 442 39.08 2.43 8.73
C SER A 442 39.04 1.09 9.48
N ASP A 443 38.36 1.06 10.63
CA ASP A 443 38.39 -0.02 11.61
C ASP A 443 36.99 -0.48 12.04
N LEU A 444 35.99 -0.35 11.15
CA LEU A 444 34.66 -0.92 11.38
C LEU A 444 34.72 -2.45 11.47
N PRO A 445 33.84 -3.06 12.28
CA PRO A 445 33.69 -4.51 12.33
C PRO A 445 33.29 -5.08 10.97
N THR A 446 34.19 -5.81 10.31
CA THR A 446 33.90 -6.50 9.04
C THR A 446 33.63 -7.99 9.25
N TYR A 447 32.89 -8.62 8.34
CA TYR A 447 32.64 -10.06 8.35
C TYR A 447 32.53 -10.62 6.93
N ASN A 448 33.46 -11.49 6.56
CA ASN A 448 33.47 -12.20 5.28
C ASN A 448 32.85 -13.60 5.44
N PRO A 449 31.62 -13.85 4.93
CA PRO A 449 31.02 -15.18 4.98
C PRO A 449 31.63 -16.18 3.99
N GLY A 450 32.58 -15.75 3.15
CA GLY A 450 33.15 -16.54 2.05
C GLY A 450 32.15 -16.73 0.90
N ASN A 451 32.26 -17.85 0.18
CA ASN A 451 31.32 -18.26 -0.87
C ASN A 451 31.08 -17.24 -1.99
N GLY A 452 32.06 -16.39 -2.26
CA GLY A 452 32.00 -15.37 -3.33
C GLY A 452 31.29 -14.08 -2.91
N ALA A 453 30.97 -13.90 -1.64
CA ALA A 453 30.53 -12.61 -1.12
C ALA A 453 31.57 -11.53 -1.43
N TYR A 454 31.11 -10.35 -1.83
CA TYR A 454 31.97 -9.19 -1.98
C TYR A 454 32.55 -8.83 -0.61
N TYR A 455 33.84 -8.54 -0.59
CA TYR A 455 34.54 -8.25 0.65
C TYR A 455 35.70 -7.28 0.41
N GLN A 456 35.64 -6.17 1.11
CA GLN A 456 36.69 -5.17 1.26
C GLN A 456 36.88 -4.97 2.76
N ASP A 457 38.12 -5.08 3.23
CA ASP A 457 38.49 -5.16 4.66
C ASP A 457 38.90 -3.83 5.28
N GLY A 458 38.85 -2.73 4.52
CA GLY A 458 39.15 -1.40 5.01
C GLY A 458 38.78 -0.30 4.01
N LEU A 459 38.91 0.95 4.43
CA LEU A 459 38.71 2.12 3.59
C LEU A 459 39.74 2.18 2.45
N VAL A 460 39.28 2.52 1.25
CA VAL A 460 40.17 2.77 0.10
C VAL A 460 40.62 4.24 0.06
N VAL A 461 39.73 5.17 0.42
CA VAL A 461 40.00 6.63 0.46
C VAL A 461 39.61 7.23 1.82
N THR A 462 38.98 8.41 1.83
CA THR A 462 38.59 9.15 3.04
C THR A 462 37.17 8.87 3.53
N ASN A 463 36.30 8.28 2.69
CA ASN A 463 34.94 7.86 3.03
C ASN A 463 34.58 6.69 2.11
N ASP A 464 33.96 5.63 2.60
CA ASP A 464 33.32 4.59 1.78
C ASP A 464 31.90 4.33 2.30
N GLU A 465 31.10 3.64 1.49
CA GLU A 465 29.90 2.99 1.99
C GLU A 465 30.27 1.76 2.81
N PHE A 466 29.42 1.41 3.76
CA PHE A 466 29.49 0.17 4.49
C PHE A 466 28.18 -0.59 4.33
N ILE A 467 28.27 -1.88 3.97
CA ILE A 467 27.11 -2.75 3.76
C ILE A 467 27.11 -3.83 4.83
N LEU A 468 25.97 -3.99 5.49
CA LEU A 468 25.77 -4.91 6.60
C LEU A 468 24.62 -5.87 6.33
N LYS A 469 24.77 -7.09 6.83
CA LYS A 469 23.69 -8.06 7.00
C LYS A 469 23.70 -8.63 8.40
N PHE A 470 22.54 -8.61 9.05
CA PHE A 470 22.28 -9.36 10.28
C PHE A 470 21.17 -10.39 10.07
N SER A 471 21.21 -11.47 10.85
CA SER A 471 20.02 -12.32 11.01
C SER A 471 18.93 -11.59 11.79
N ASN A 472 17.71 -12.13 11.82
CA ASN A 472 16.61 -11.56 12.62
C ASN A 472 16.90 -11.59 14.15
N GLU A 473 17.83 -12.44 14.58
CA GLU A 473 18.33 -12.49 15.96
C GLU A 473 19.43 -11.46 16.25
N GLY A 474 19.83 -10.65 15.27
CA GLY A 474 20.87 -9.63 15.41
C GLY A 474 22.29 -10.16 15.27
N ILE A 475 22.49 -11.36 14.70
CA ILE A 475 23.83 -11.93 14.46
C ILE A 475 24.41 -11.36 13.18
N LEU A 476 25.63 -10.79 13.23
CA LEU A 476 26.32 -10.27 12.04
C LEU A 476 26.68 -11.42 11.08
N GLU A 477 26.17 -11.38 9.85
CA GLU A 477 26.37 -12.41 8.81
C GLU A 477 27.18 -11.94 7.61
N TRP A 478 27.27 -10.63 7.38
CA TRP A 478 28.10 -10.01 6.35
C TRP A 478 28.34 -8.56 6.71
N GLY A 479 29.58 -8.09 6.55
CA GLY A 479 29.96 -6.69 6.78
C GLY A 479 31.15 -6.35 5.91
N THR A 480 30.99 -5.38 5.01
CA THR A 480 32.02 -4.99 4.05
C THR A 480 31.99 -3.51 3.79
N TYR A 481 33.17 -2.93 3.60
CA TYR A 481 33.28 -1.65 2.92
C TYR A 481 32.88 -1.81 1.45
N TYR A 482 32.43 -0.73 0.83
CA TYR A 482 32.13 -0.66 -0.59
C TYR A 482 32.41 0.75 -1.10
N GLY A 483 33.30 0.90 -2.07
CA GLY A 483 33.43 2.18 -2.77
C GLY A 483 34.84 2.74 -2.90
N GLY A 484 34.85 4.07 -2.92
CA GLY A 484 35.99 4.96 -3.09
C GLY A 484 35.56 6.42 -2.89
N SER A 485 34.74 6.78 -1.89
CA SER A 485 34.00 8.07 -1.74
C SER A 485 32.59 8.12 -2.34
N GLY A 486 31.86 7.01 -2.22
CA GLY A 486 30.42 7.00 -2.45
C GLY A 486 29.62 7.40 -1.21
N MET A 487 28.42 7.94 -1.42
CA MET A 487 27.43 8.22 -0.38
C MET A 487 26.18 7.41 -0.67
N PRO A 488 25.78 6.47 0.22
CA PRO A 488 24.53 5.74 0.03
C PRO A 488 23.35 6.65 0.38
N PHE A 489 22.22 6.44 -0.30
CA PHE A 489 20.97 7.12 0.06
C PHE A 489 19.81 6.15 0.30
N SER A 490 19.82 4.98 -0.33
CA SER A 490 18.72 4.02 -0.18
C SER A 490 19.15 2.58 -0.40
N ILE A 491 18.49 1.68 0.33
CA ILE A 491 18.61 0.23 0.22
C ILE A 491 17.21 -0.42 0.19
N ALA A 492 17.04 -1.45 -0.63
CA ALA A 492 15.80 -2.22 -0.71
C ALA A 492 16.09 -3.70 -0.94
N THR A 493 15.16 -4.57 -0.53
CA THR A 493 15.16 -5.97 -0.96
C THR A 493 14.08 -6.24 -1.99
N ASP A 494 14.34 -7.19 -2.88
CA ASP A 494 13.32 -7.73 -3.77
C ASP A 494 12.70 -9.03 -3.23
N ARG A 495 11.60 -9.46 -3.86
CA ARG A 495 10.91 -10.72 -3.50
C ARG A 495 11.76 -11.99 -3.66
N PHE A 496 12.87 -11.90 -4.40
CA PHE A 496 13.81 -12.98 -4.63
C PHE A 496 14.93 -13.01 -3.58
N GLY A 497 15.00 -12.00 -2.70
CA GLY A 497 16.04 -11.84 -1.69
C GLY A 497 17.32 -11.23 -2.24
N ASN A 498 17.25 -10.47 -3.34
CA ASN A 498 18.36 -9.62 -3.74
C ASN A 498 18.30 -8.31 -2.98
N VAL A 499 19.47 -7.72 -2.75
CA VAL A 499 19.66 -6.43 -2.08
C VAL A 499 20.04 -5.42 -3.15
N LEU A 500 19.35 -4.28 -3.15
CA LEU A 500 19.47 -3.20 -4.11
C LEU A 500 19.93 -1.95 -3.37
N LEU A 501 20.95 -1.25 -3.88
CA LEU A 501 21.44 -0.01 -3.29
C LEU A 501 21.60 1.07 -4.36
N THR A 502 21.39 2.31 -3.96
CA THR A 502 21.69 3.49 -4.78
C THR A 502 22.18 4.64 -3.92
N GLY A 503 22.82 5.59 -4.58
CA GLY A 503 23.43 6.76 -3.98
C GLY A 503 24.20 7.53 -5.05
N ARG A 504 25.19 8.31 -4.63
CA ARG A 504 26.07 9.05 -5.53
C ARG A 504 27.54 8.75 -5.27
N THR A 505 28.40 8.94 -6.27
CA THR A 505 29.86 8.83 -6.09
C THR A 505 30.61 9.79 -6.99
N SER A 506 31.73 10.30 -6.50
CA SER A 506 32.67 11.13 -7.27
C SER A 506 33.96 10.38 -7.66
N ASP A 507 34.07 9.08 -7.35
CA ASP A 507 35.30 8.31 -7.61
C ASP A 507 35.20 7.36 -8.79
N HIS A 508 36.20 7.49 -9.66
CA HIS A 508 36.43 6.70 -10.85
C HIS A 508 36.86 5.25 -10.51
N ASN A 509 37.29 4.97 -9.28
CA ASN A 509 37.65 3.64 -8.81
C ASN A 509 36.51 2.92 -8.08
N PHE A 510 35.30 3.48 -8.08
CA PHE A 510 34.15 2.85 -7.44
C PHE A 510 33.96 1.41 -7.98
N PRO A 511 33.74 0.40 -7.12
CA PRO A 511 33.70 -0.98 -7.56
C PRO A 511 32.49 -1.27 -8.49
N LEU A 512 32.74 -1.49 -9.77
CA LEU A 512 31.70 -1.83 -10.77
C LEU A 512 31.66 -3.33 -11.12
N TYR A 513 30.55 -3.78 -11.70
CA TYR A 513 30.39 -5.16 -12.15
C TYR A 513 29.37 -5.27 -13.29
N ASN A 514 29.86 -5.64 -14.47
CA ASN A 514 29.06 -5.95 -15.64
C ASN A 514 28.81 -7.47 -15.71
N PRO A 515 27.59 -7.96 -15.46
CA PRO A 515 27.26 -9.39 -15.61
C PRO A 515 27.10 -9.84 -17.07
N GLY A 516 27.15 -8.89 -18.03
CA GLY A 516 26.80 -9.12 -19.43
C GLY A 516 25.30 -9.33 -19.62
N ASN A 517 24.93 -10.07 -20.67
CA ASN A 517 23.55 -10.52 -20.93
C ASN A 517 22.49 -9.39 -20.99
N GLY A 518 22.86 -8.21 -21.49
CA GLY A 518 21.94 -7.09 -21.68
C GLY A 518 21.77 -6.15 -20.48
N ALA A 519 22.40 -6.46 -19.34
CA ALA A 519 22.41 -5.55 -18.19
C ALA A 519 22.99 -4.18 -18.60
N TYR A 520 22.32 -3.11 -18.19
CA TYR A 520 22.82 -1.75 -18.40
C TYR A 520 24.15 -1.59 -17.67
N PHE A 521 25.15 -1.04 -18.34
CA PHE A 521 26.46 -0.86 -17.75
C PHE A 521 27.10 0.40 -18.29
N ASP A 522 27.31 1.34 -17.39
CA ASP A 522 28.16 2.49 -17.59
C ASP A 522 29.32 2.45 -16.59
N SER A 523 30.51 2.75 -17.07
CA SER A 523 31.75 2.80 -16.31
C SER A 523 32.44 4.16 -16.40
N ILE A 524 31.82 5.13 -17.05
CA ILE A 524 32.33 6.49 -17.18
C ILE A 524 31.62 7.30 -16.11
N LEU A 525 32.42 7.96 -15.27
CA LEU A 525 31.93 8.94 -14.31
C LEU A 525 31.97 10.34 -14.95
N GLY A 526 31.04 11.23 -14.59
CA GLY A 526 31.12 12.64 -14.91
C GLY A 526 32.42 13.31 -14.46
N TYR A 527 32.91 14.27 -15.25
CA TYR A 527 34.12 15.01 -14.94
C TYR A 527 33.80 16.10 -13.90
N TRP A 528 34.44 16.02 -12.73
CA TRP A 528 34.30 16.99 -11.61
C TRP A 528 32.93 17.00 -10.91
N THR A 529 32.10 15.99 -11.14
CA THR A 529 30.75 15.87 -10.58
C THR A 529 30.52 14.51 -9.90
N THR A 530 29.29 14.26 -9.45
CA THR A 530 28.85 12.98 -8.89
C THR A 530 27.86 12.32 -9.84
N ASP A 531 28.00 11.00 -10.01
CA ASP A 531 27.00 10.20 -10.73
C ASP A 531 26.30 9.23 -9.77
N ILE A 532 25.13 8.77 -10.19
CA ILE A 532 24.38 7.74 -9.49
C ILE A 532 25.14 6.42 -9.59
N PHE A 533 25.26 5.69 -8.49
CA PHE A 533 25.57 4.27 -8.57
C PHE A 533 24.30 3.44 -8.34
N ILE A 534 24.25 2.27 -8.97
CA ILE A 534 23.22 1.27 -8.73
C ILE A 534 23.91 -0.07 -8.47
N LEU A 535 23.68 -0.64 -7.28
CA LEU A 535 24.24 -1.92 -6.87
C LEU A 535 23.16 -2.97 -6.71
N LYS A 536 23.54 -4.22 -7.01
CA LYS A 536 22.73 -5.38 -6.72
C LYS A 536 23.59 -6.52 -6.18
N PHE A 537 23.15 -7.09 -5.07
CA PHE A 537 23.71 -8.30 -4.46
C PHE A 537 22.62 -9.36 -4.31
N ASN A 538 23.01 -10.63 -4.21
CA ASN A 538 22.10 -11.64 -3.64
C ASN A 538 22.16 -11.62 -2.09
N ASN A 539 21.28 -12.40 -1.45
CA ASN A 539 21.19 -12.50 0.01
C ASN A 539 22.45 -13.05 0.72
N ASN A 540 23.43 -13.55 -0.03
CA ASN A 540 24.72 -14.04 0.48
C ASN A 540 25.85 -13.02 0.30
N GLY A 541 25.55 -11.80 -0.16
CA GLY A 541 26.53 -10.75 -0.40
C GLY A 541 27.31 -10.90 -1.72
N VAL A 542 26.91 -11.81 -2.63
CA VAL A 542 27.55 -11.92 -3.96
C VAL A 542 27.03 -10.79 -4.83
N ARG A 543 27.93 -9.95 -5.34
CA ARG A 543 27.59 -8.85 -6.26
C ARG A 543 27.13 -9.41 -7.61
N LEU A 544 25.93 -9.01 -8.02
CA LEU A 544 25.27 -9.43 -9.26
C LEU A 544 25.34 -8.37 -10.35
N TRP A 545 25.34 -7.09 -9.98
CA TRP A 545 25.35 -5.97 -10.92
C TRP A 545 25.81 -4.70 -10.19
N ALA A 546 26.65 -3.89 -10.84
CA ALA A 546 27.04 -2.57 -10.36
C ALA A 546 27.41 -1.66 -11.54
N THR A 547 26.75 -0.50 -11.64
CA THR A 547 26.87 0.45 -12.75
C THR A 547 26.83 1.89 -12.24
N PHE A 548 27.39 2.82 -13.02
CA PHE A 548 27.01 4.22 -12.93
C PHE A 548 25.74 4.51 -13.74
N TYR A 549 25.11 5.66 -13.44
CA TYR A 549 24.05 6.26 -14.23
C TYR A 549 24.12 7.78 -14.05
N GLY A 550 24.17 8.52 -15.15
CA GLY A 550 24.30 9.98 -15.09
C GLY A 550 24.81 10.54 -16.39
N ASP A 551 25.03 11.85 -16.42
CA ASP A 551 25.71 12.53 -17.52
C ASP A 551 27.13 12.97 -17.16
N SER A 552 27.86 13.46 -18.15
CA SER A 552 29.29 13.70 -17.97
C SER A 552 29.66 14.98 -17.23
N ASN A 553 28.72 15.88 -16.91
CA ASN A 553 29.06 17.22 -16.38
C ASN A 553 28.11 17.78 -15.33
N ASN A 554 27.09 17.04 -14.90
CA ASN A 554 26.13 17.48 -13.91
C ASN A 554 26.17 16.62 -12.64
N TYR A 555 25.55 17.13 -11.58
CA TYR A 555 25.34 16.37 -10.35
C TYR A 555 24.11 15.49 -10.53
N ASP A 556 24.29 14.18 -10.42
CA ASP A 556 23.23 13.18 -10.46
C ASP A 556 23.17 12.40 -9.14
N ASP A 557 22.05 12.51 -8.43
CA ASP A 557 21.86 11.92 -7.11
C ASP A 557 20.69 10.93 -7.14
N GLY A 558 20.95 9.65 -6.83
CA GLY A 558 19.94 8.61 -6.71
C GLY A 558 19.41 8.52 -5.28
N TYR A 559 18.32 9.21 -4.97
CA TYR A 559 17.81 9.32 -3.61
C TYR A 559 17.06 8.08 -3.12
N ASN A 560 16.37 7.35 -4.00
CA ASN A 560 15.57 6.20 -3.56
C ASN A 560 15.56 5.05 -4.57
N ILE A 561 15.59 3.81 -4.05
CA ILE A 561 15.51 2.58 -4.83
C ILE A 561 14.46 1.63 -4.25
N THR A 562 13.66 0.99 -5.10
CA THR A 562 12.67 -0.01 -4.69
C THR A 562 12.52 -1.10 -5.74
N SER A 563 11.71 -2.13 -5.43
CA SER A 563 11.32 -3.16 -6.40
C SER A 563 9.83 -3.47 -6.36
N ASP A 564 9.27 -3.89 -7.51
CA ASP A 564 7.89 -4.37 -7.57
C ASP A 564 7.78 -5.88 -7.29
N ILE A 565 6.53 -6.36 -7.27
CA ILE A 565 6.22 -7.79 -7.13
C ILE A 565 6.74 -8.65 -8.30
N PHE A 566 7.20 -8.08 -9.40
CA PHE A 566 7.80 -8.81 -10.52
C PHE A 566 9.34 -8.81 -10.43
N GLY A 567 9.92 -8.07 -9.49
CA GLY A 567 11.36 -7.86 -9.32
C GLY A 567 11.95 -6.86 -10.32
N ASN A 568 11.12 -6.00 -10.92
CA ASN A 568 11.64 -4.80 -11.57
C ASN A 568 12.21 -3.86 -10.52
N ILE A 569 13.29 -3.17 -10.87
CA ILE A 569 14.02 -2.23 -10.02
C ILE A 569 13.67 -0.82 -10.47
N PHE A 570 13.34 0.05 -9.52
CA PHE A 570 13.06 1.45 -9.78
C PHE A 570 14.02 2.32 -9.00
N VAL A 571 14.59 3.32 -9.66
CA VAL A 571 15.46 4.33 -9.02
C VAL A 571 14.89 5.70 -9.34
N VAL A 572 14.77 6.55 -8.33
CA VAL A 572 14.36 7.95 -8.46
C VAL A 572 15.39 8.85 -7.81
N GLY A 573 15.47 10.07 -8.31
CA GLY A 573 16.45 11.03 -7.84
C GLY A 573 16.39 12.31 -8.64
N THR A 574 17.48 13.07 -8.62
CA THR A 574 17.60 14.37 -9.28
C THR A 574 18.81 14.42 -10.19
N THR A 575 18.67 15.09 -11.32
CA THR A 575 19.74 15.47 -12.25
C THR A 575 19.68 16.97 -12.51
N VAL A 576 20.77 17.61 -12.97
CA VAL A 576 20.72 18.98 -13.48
C VAL A 576 20.61 18.95 -14.99
N TRP A 577 19.61 19.63 -15.56
CA TRP A 577 19.56 19.80 -17.01
C TRP A 577 20.46 20.96 -17.47
N ASP A 578 21.33 20.65 -18.45
CA ASP A 578 22.47 21.47 -18.88
C ASP A 578 22.13 22.90 -19.33
N PHE A 579 23.08 23.80 -19.11
CA PHE A 579 23.09 25.15 -19.67
C PHE A 579 23.32 25.05 -21.20
N PRO A 580 22.52 25.76 -22.03
CA PRO A 580 22.47 25.57 -23.49
C PRO A 580 23.73 25.94 -24.29
N ASP A 581 24.88 26.19 -23.65
CA ASP A 581 26.10 26.69 -24.30
C ASP A 581 27.15 25.60 -24.64
N TYR A 582 26.93 24.32 -24.28
CA TYR A 582 27.86 23.25 -24.64
C TYR A 582 27.19 21.96 -25.16
N ASP A 583 27.86 21.32 -26.12
CA ASP A 583 27.41 20.14 -26.89
C ASP A 583 27.68 18.82 -26.13
N TYR A 584 27.30 18.76 -24.84
CA TYR A 584 27.53 17.59 -23.97
C TYR A 584 26.39 16.57 -24.03
N PRO A 585 26.66 15.27 -23.78
CA PRO A 585 25.60 14.28 -23.69
C PRO A 585 24.70 14.59 -22.49
N SER A 586 23.39 14.63 -22.72
CA SER A 586 22.38 14.82 -21.68
C SER A 586 22.13 13.54 -20.88
N PHE A 587 21.54 13.69 -19.68
CA PHE A 587 21.12 12.58 -18.81
C PHE A 587 20.51 11.42 -19.61
N PRO A 588 21.00 10.16 -19.44
CA PRO A 588 20.59 9.04 -20.28
C PRO A 588 19.09 8.71 -20.14
N THR A 589 18.25 9.19 -21.05
CA THR A 589 16.83 8.80 -21.10
C THR A 589 16.61 7.59 -22.02
N TYR A 590 15.51 6.86 -21.82
CA TYR A 590 15.15 5.72 -22.65
C TYR A 590 13.63 5.50 -22.68
N ASN A 591 13.03 5.72 -23.84
CA ASN A 591 11.61 5.46 -24.06
C ASN A 591 11.44 4.39 -25.16
N PRO A 592 11.08 3.14 -24.81
CA PRO A 592 10.86 2.07 -25.79
C PRO A 592 9.53 2.21 -26.57
N GLY A 593 8.77 3.28 -26.35
CA GLY A 593 7.41 3.48 -26.84
C GLY A 593 6.38 3.04 -25.81
N GLY A 594 5.40 3.90 -25.48
CA GLY A 594 4.26 3.51 -24.63
C GLY A 594 4.02 4.31 -23.34
N GLY A 595 4.65 5.46 -23.10
CA GLY A 595 4.16 6.38 -22.05
C GLY A 595 5.15 7.26 -21.31
N ALA A 596 6.46 6.99 -21.37
CA ALA A 596 7.47 7.77 -20.66
C ALA A 596 7.67 9.14 -21.34
N TYR A 597 6.86 10.13 -20.96
CA TYR A 597 6.87 11.46 -21.57
C TYR A 597 7.72 12.45 -20.77
N TYR A 598 8.52 13.20 -21.50
CA TYR A 598 9.48 14.23 -21.07
C TYR A 598 9.15 15.56 -21.76
N GLN A 599 9.07 16.68 -21.02
CA GLN A 599 9.26 18.02 -21.58
C GLN A 599 9.97 18.89 -20.53
N SER A 600 11.27 19.13 -20.74
CA SER A 600 12.09 19.97 -19.85
C SER A 600 12.01 21.45 -20.23
N THR A 601 12.08 22.28 -19.20
CA THR A 601 12.13 23.75 -19.27
C THR A 601 13.27 24.38 -18.46
N GLY A 602 14.08 23.57 -17.76
CA GLY A 602 15.39 23.94 -17.16
C GLY A 602 15.42 23.91 -15.62
N GLY A 603 16.59 23.61 -15.03
CA GLY A 603 16.80 23.51 -13.58
C GLY A 603 17.30 22.13 -13.12
N TYR A 604 17.11 21.82 -11.83
CA TYR A 604 17.14 20.45 -11.31
C TYR A 604 15.87 19.69 -11.74
N GLU A 605 16.00 18.46 -12.22
CA GLU A 605 14.89 17.66 -12.75
C GLU A 605 14.83 16.31 -12.03
N ALA A 606 13.62 15.88 -11.66
CA ALA A 606 13.43 14.55 -11.09
C ALA A 606 13.52 13.48 -12.20
N PHE A 607 14.25 12.40 -11.95
CA PHE A 607 14.32 11.26 -12.87
C PHE A 607 13.61 10.02 -12.32
N ILE A 608 13.23 9.13 -13.24
CA ILE A 608 12.67 7.82 -12.94
C ILE A 608 13.35 6.79 -13.85
N LEU A 609 14.05 5.83 -13.27
CA LEU A 609 14.68 4.72 -13.97
C LEU A 609 13.92 3.43 -13.66
N LYS A 610 13.75 2.58 -14.68
CA LYS A 610 13.27 1.21 -14.51
C LYS A 610 14.21 0.21 -15.16
N PHE A 611 14.56 -0.81 -14.39
CA PHE A 611 15.28 -1.99 -14.86
C PHE A 611 14.47 -3.25 -14.55
N ASN A 612 14.72 -4.34 -15.27
CA ASN A 612 14.23 -5.64 -14.83
C ASN A 612 15.18 -6.27 -13.81
N ASN A 613 14.84 -7.47 -13.33
CA ASN A 613 15.62 -8.18 -12.32
C ASN A 613 17.04 -8.59 -12.80
N ASN A 614 17.32 -8.57 -14.10
CA ASN A 614 18.66 -8.85 -14.66
C ASN A 614 19.50 -7.58 -14.84
N GLY A 615 18.97 -6.40 -14.50
CA GLY A 615 19.63 -5.11 -14.71
C GLY A 615 19.47 -4.55 -16.13
N GLU A 616 18.61 -5.14 -16.98
CA GLU A 616 18.32 -4.58 -18.30
C GLU A 616 17.44 -3.34 -18.14
N ARG A 617 17.85 -2.20 -18.70
CA ARG A 617 17.08 -0.95 -18.65
C ARG A 617 15.82 -1.07 -19.50
N LEU A 618 14.65 -0.97 -18.86
CA LEU A 618 13.34 -1.05 -19.52
C LEU A 618 12.87 0.31 -20.00
N TRP A 619 13.00 1.35 -19.17
CA TRP A 619 12.75 2.75 -19.53
C TRP A 619 13.45 3.68 -18.54
N ALA A 620 13.66 4.93 -18.95
CA ALA A 620 14.21 6.00 -18.13
C ALA A 620 13.65 7.34 -18.61
N THR A 621 13.18 8.17 -17.69
CA THR A 621 12.53 9.44 -18.02
C THR A 621 12.82 10.51 -16.98
N LEU A 622 12.58 11.76 -17.35
CA LEU A 622 12.64 12.93 -16.48
C LEU A 622 11.23 13.50 -16.34
N TYR A 623 10.94 14.09 -15.19
CA TYR A 623 9.62 14.59 -14.86
C TYR A 623 9.71 15.87 -14.06
N GLY A 624 9.16 16.95 -14.62
CA GLY A 624 9.29 18.28 -14.05
C GLY A 624 8.44 19.35 -14.72
N GLY A 625 8.56 20.58 -14.23
CA GLY A 625 7.94 21.81 -14.71
C GLY A 625 8.97 22.87 -15.11
N SER A 626 8.65 24.15 -14.92
CA SER A 626 9.49 25.29 -15.32
C SER A 626 10.67 25.62 -14.37
N TYR A 627 10.74 24.98 -13.21
CA TYR A 627 11.72 25.19 -12.13
C TYR A 627 12.16 23.85 -11.54
N ASP A 628 12.85 23.86 -10.40
CA ASP A 628 13.48 22.68 -9.82
C ASP A 628 12.47 21.62 -9.33
N GLU A 629 12.74 20.35 -9.65
CA GLU A 629 12.10 19.16 -9.09
C GLU A 629 13.13 18.20 -8.51
N GLU A 630 12.81 17.68 -7.32
CA GLU A 630 13.66 16.72 -6.62
C GLU A 630 12.89 15.44 -6.30
N GLY A 631 13.40 14.29 -6.75
CA GLY A 631 12.75 12.99 -6.55
C GLY A 631 13.20 12.29 -5.27
N TYR A 632 12.38 12.32 -4.22
CA TYR A 632 12.76 11.84 -2.89
C TYR A 632 12.37 10.41 -2.56
N GLY A 633 11.24 9.92 -3.08
CA GLY A 633 10.70 8.63 -2.66
C GLY A 633 9.94 7.91 -3.75
N VAL A 634 10.04 6.58 -3.77
CA VAL A 634 9.28 5.71 -4.66
C VAL A 634 8.81 4.46 -3.93
N THR A 635 7.57 4.05 -4.21
CA THR A 635 7.01 2.78 -3.75
C THR A 635 6.11 2.18 -4.84
N THR A 636 5.68 0.93 -4.67
CA THR A 636 4.86 0.22 -5.65
C THR A 636 3.56 -0.34 -5.06
N ASP A 637 2.55 -0.51 -5.91
CA ASP A 637 1.38 -1.34 -5.59
C ASP A 637 1.59 -2.81 -5.97
N LYS A 638 0.56 -3.62 -5.72
CA LYS A 638 0.55 -5.06 -5.98
C LYS A 638 0.53 -5.39 -7.47
N GLU A 639 0.15 -4.43 -8.29
CA GLU A 639 0.14 -4.49 -9.75
C GLU A 639 1.47 -4.00 -10.35
N GLY A 640 2.40 -3.53 -9.51
CA GLY A 640 3.72 -3.00 -9.90
C GLY A 640 3.67 -1.59 -10.50
N ASN A 641 2.57 -0.87 -10.32
CA ASN A 641 2.54 0.57 -10.63
C ASN A 641 3.32 1.33 -9.56
N LEU A 642 3.83 2.50 -9.95
CA LEU A 642 4.72 3.30 -9.14
C LEU A 642 3.97 4.47 -8.53
N TYR A 643 4.25 4.74 -7.26
CA TYR A 643 3.95 6.02 -6.62
C TYR A 643 5.25 6.74 -6.30
N LEU A 644 5.32 8.02 -6.67
CA LEU A 644 6.49 8.84 -6.44
C LEU A 644 6.13 10.07 -5.64
N LEU A 645 7.07 10.50 -4.81
CA LEU A 645 7.02 11.74 -4.07
C LEU A 645 8.17 12.64 -4.52
N LEU A 646 7.82 13.80 -5.04
CA LEU A 646 8.77 14.84 -5.41
C LEU A 646 8.61 16.06 -4.51
N LYS A 647 9.64 16.89 -4.43
CA LYS A 647 9.51 18.31 -4.08
C LYS A 647 9.58 19.12 -5.37
N THR A 648 8.74 20.14 -5.49
CA THR A 648 8.71 20.99 -6.69
C THR A 648 8.64 22.47 -6.32
N TYR A 649 9.40 23.27 -7.05
CA TYR A 649 9.30 24.73 -7.05
C TYR A 649 8.45 25.24 -8.24
N SER A 650 8.09 24.35 -9.15
CA SER A 650 7.32 24.66 -10.35
C SER A 650 5.83 24.82 -10.04
N PRO A 651 5.18 25.88 -10.56
CA PRO A 651 3.73 25.99 -10.52
C PRO A 651 3.03 25.19 -11.63
N ASP A 652 3.80 24.62 -12.56
CA ASP A 652 3.34 24.05 -13.82
C ASP A 652 3.86 22.64 -14.08
N VAL A 653 4.24 21.89 -13.03
CA VAL A 653 4.46 20.45 -13.14
C VAL A 653 3.25 19.83 -13.83
N PRO A 654 3.44 19.01 -14.88
CA PRO A 654 2.33 18.37 -15.56
C PRO A 654 1.43 17.66 -14.54
N THR A 655 0.17 18.07 -14.43
CA THR A 655 -0.85 17.37 -13.63
C THR A 655 -1.76 16.57 -14.55
N TYR A 656 -2.39 15.53 -14.01
CA TYR A 656 -3.55 14.90 -14.62
C TYR A 656 -4.48 14.48 -13.50
N ASN A 657 -5.68 15.05 -13.49
CA ASN A 657 -6.72 14.68 -12.55
C ASN A 657 -7.64 13.65 -13.22
N PRO A 658 -7.68 12.39 -12.74
CA PRO A 658 -8.57 11.37 -13.29
C PRO A 658 -10.04 11.59 -12.88
N GLY A 659 -10.33 12.61 -12.06
CA GLY A 659 -11.67 12.93 -11.55
C GLY A 659 -11.95 12.35 -10.16
N TYR A 660 -10.98 11.70 -9.52
CA TYR A 660 -11.12 11.04 -8.21
C TYR A 660 -9.85 11.25 -7.38
N GLY A 661 -9.95 11.43 -6.07
CA GLY A 661 -8.78 11.61 -5.20
C GLY A 661 -8.68 13.01 -4.59
N TYR A 662 -7.79 13.14 -3.60
CA TYR A 662 -7.19 14.44 -3.28
C TYR A 662 -6.49 14.98 -4.52
N PHE A 663 -6.92 16.14 -4.99
CA PHE A 663 -6.30 16.84 -6.11
C PHE A 663 -6.13 18.31 -5.77
N ASP A 664 -4.88 18.73 -5.78
CA ASP A 664 -4.47 20.11 -5.89
C ASP A 664 -3.75 20.31 -7.23
N GLY A 665 -4.27 21.24 -8.02
CA GLY A 665 -3.79 21.54 -9.36
C GLY A 665 -2.79 22.67 -9.41
N GLU A 666 -2.60 23.39 -8.29
CA GLU A 666 -1.73 24.55 -8.20
C GLU A 666 -0.81 24.42 -6.99
N ARG A 667 0.41 24.93 -7.13
CA ARG A 667 1.37 25.02 -6.03
C ARG A 667 0.98 26.16 -5.09
N SER A 668 0.92 25.88 -3.80
CA SER A 668 0.46 26.81 -2.77
C SER A 668 1.60 27.42 -1.97
N GLY A 669 2.65 28.03 -2.55
CA GLY A 669 3.69 28.62 -1.69
C GLY A 669 5.03 28.92 -2.35
N GLY A 670 6.13 28.53 -1.71
CA GLY A 670 7.50 28.61 -2.23
C GLY A 670 8.01 27.30 -2.86
N SER A 671 7.61 26.16 -2.29
CA SER A 671 7.84 24.80 -2.80
C SER A 671 6.88 23.84 -2.12
N ASP A 672 6.29 22.90 -2.87
CA ASP A 672 5.34 21.93 -2.33
C ASP A 672 5.81 20.50 -2.61
N LEU A 673 5.19 19.52 -1.94
CA LEU A 673 5.32 18.14 -2.38
C LEU A 673 4.46 17.90 -3.62
N PHE A 674 4.87 16.93 -4.43
CA PHE A 674 4.13 16.50 -5.60
C PHE A 674 4.05 14.97 -5.62
N LEU A 675 2.83 14.46 -5.51
CA LEU A 675 2.54 13.04 -5.50
C LEU A 675 2.15 12.58 -6.91
N LEU A 676 2.77 11.50 -7.37
CA LEU A 676 2.66 10.99 -8.72
C LEU A 676 2.29 9.52 -8.75
N LYS A 677 1.54 9.12 -9.78
CA LYS A 677 1.32 7.71 -10.12
C LYS A 677 1.68 7.42 -11.57
N PHE A 678 2.42 6.33 -11.77
CA PHE A 678 2.71 5.77 -13.09
C PHE A 678 2.33 4.31 -13.17
N THR A 679 1.80 3.87 -14.31
CA THR A 679 1.71 2.44 -14.60
C THR A 679 3.10 1.82 -14.67
N ASN A 680 3.18 0.50 -14.51
CA ASN A 680 4.45 -0.23 -14.64
C ASN A 680 5.15 -0.05 -16.02
N ASN A 681 4.42 0.42 -17.05
CA ASN A 681 4.98 0.72 -18.38
C ASN A 681 5.44 2.18 -18.54
N GLY A 682 5.43 2.97 -17.46
CA GLY A 682 5.87 4.37 -17.49
C GLY A 682 4.82 5.35 -18.02
N VAL A 683 3.54 4.96 -18.12
CA VAL A 683 2.44 5.92 -18.39
C VAL A 683 2.03 6.62 -17.10
N ARG A 684 2.10 7.95 -17.05
CA ARG A 684 1.54 8.74 -15.94
C ARG A 684 0.03 8.58 -15.87
N GLU A 685 -0.48 8.24 -14.69
CA GLU A 685 -1.91 8.06 -14.44
C GLU A 685 -2.55 9.22 -13.70
N TRP A 686 -1.80 9.90 -12.83
CA TRP A 686 -2.20 11.15 -12.20
C TRP A 686 -1.01 11.81 -11.51
N GLY A 687 -1.18 13.09 -11.17
CA GLY A 687 -0.21 13.89 -10.40
C GLY A 687 -0.91 15.04 -9.68
N THR A 688 -0.53 15.31 -8.44
CA THR A 688 -1.14 16.34 -7.58
C THR A 688 -0.09 17.03 -6.73
N TYR A 689 -0.23 18.34 -6.54
CA TYR A 689 0.49 19.06 -5.48
C TYR A 689 -0.05 18.65 -4.11
N PHE A 690 0.77 18.78 -3.07
CA PHE A 690 0.40 18.57 -1.68
C PHE A 690 1.30 19.44 -0.78
N GLY A 691 0.73 20.50 -0.22
CA GLY A 691 1.45 21.50 0.56
C GLY A 691 0.52 22.60 1.03
N GLY A 692 1.07 23.55 1.79
CA GLY A 692 0.38 24.77 2.21
C GLY A 692 1.22 26.02 1.90
N SER A 693 0.76 27.20 2.32
CA SER A 693 1.35 28.52 2.01
C SER A 693 2.85 28.70 2.28
N GLY A 694 3.43 27.85 3.13
CA GLY A 694 4.86 27.83 3.47
C GLY A 694 5.69 27.10 2.42
N GLY A 695 6.89 26.68 2.82
CA GLY A 695 7.70 25.74 2.06
C GLY A 695 7.78 24.41 2.79
N GLU A 696 7.60 23.31 2.07
CA GLU A 696 7.95 21.98 2.57
C GLU A 696 9.48 21.81 2.53
N ASN A 697 10.11 22.12 3.67
CA ASN A 697 11.57 22.29 3.82
C ASN A 697 12.34 20.98 4.09
N GLY A 698 11.68 19.83 4.09
CA GLY A 698 12.33 18.54 4.34
C GLY A 698 13.34 18.19 3.25
N TYR A 699 14.62 18.02 3.63
CA TYR A 699 15.68 17.46 2.78
C TYR A 699 15.47 15.95 2.51
N ILE A 700 14.56 15.30 3.23
CA ILE A 700 14.22 13.89 3.08
C ILE A 700 12.72 13.75 3.38
N ASN A 701 11.95 13.33 2.38
CA ASN A 701 10.55 12.92 2.56
C ASN A 701 10.42 11.44 2.22
N SER A 702 9.54 10.72 2.92
CA SER A 702 9.39 9.28 2.75
C SER A 702 7.97 8.91 2.34
N ILE A 703 7.88 7.91 1.47
CA ILE A 703 6.62 7.38 0.95
C ILE A 703 6.62 5.86 1.08
N THR A 704 5.49 5.28 1.48
CA THR A 704 5.28 3.83 1.45
C THR A 704 3.84 3.49 1.09
N THR A 705 3.57 2.21 0.82
CA THR A 705 2.21 1.68 0.65
C THR A 705 1.88 0.76 1.81
N ASP A 706 0.63 0.79 2.28
CA ASP A 706 0.14 -0.23 3.21
C ASP A 706 -0.29 -1.50 2.46
N ILE A 707 -0.65 -2.54 3.21
CA ILE A 707 -1.11 -3.82 2.67
C ILE A 707 -2.42 -3.70 1.85
N TRP A 708 -3.14 -2.59 1.94
CA TRP A 708 -4.33 -2.30 1.13
C TRP A 708 -4.02 -1.43 -0.09
N GLY A 709 -2.79 -0.94 -0.22
CA GLY A 709 -2.31 -0.10 -1.30
C GLY A 709 -2.48 1.40 -1.04
N ASN A 710 -2.94 1.83 0.15
CA ASN A 710 -2.99 3.25 0.48
C ASN A 710 -1.57 3.82 0.55
N ILE A 711 -1.39 5.07 0.11
CA ILE A 711 -0.11 5.75 0.19
C ILE A 711 0.01 6.42 1.54
N ILE A 712 1.16 6.27 2.19
CA ILE A 712 1.53 7.02 3.38
C ILE A 712 2.75 7.87 3.04
N VAL A 713 2.64 9.17 3.32
CA VAL A 713 3.70 10.17 3.13
C VAL A 713 4.01 10.80 4.47
N VAL A 714 5.30 10.99 4.75
CA VAL A 714 5.78 11.74 5.90
C VAL A 714 6.87 12.73 5.48
N GLY A 715 7.01 13.79 6.25
CA GLY A 715 7.99 14.82 6.02
C GLY A 715 7.89 15.95 7.02
N GLN A 716 8.36 17.12 6.62
CA GLN A 716 8.32 18.35 7.40
C GLN A 716 7.61 19.46 6.61
N THR A 717 6.83 20.29 7.28
CA THR A 717 6.20 21.46 6.70
C THR A 717 6.35 22.68 7.61
N GLY A 718 6.69 23.83 7.01
CA GLY A 718 6.59 25.14 7.68
C GLY A 718 5.24 25.84 7.43
N SER A 719 4.29 25.13 6.83
CA SER A 719 3.00 25.69 6.42
C SER A 719 2.00 25.58 7.56
N SER A 720 1.49 26.72 8.03
CA SER A 720 0.42 26.76 9.07
C SER A 720 -0.97 26.32 8.57
N ASP A 721 -1.12 26.22 7.25
CA ASP A 721 -2.32 25.84 6.52
C ASP A 721 -2.11 24.57 5.68
N PHE A 722 -1.17 23.72 6.09
CA PHE A 722 -0.93 22.42 5.47
C PHE A 722 -2.24 21.61 5.43
N PRO A 723 -2.50 20.83 4.36
CA PRO A 723 -3.75 20.11 4.23
C PRO A 723 -3.83 18.98 5.26
N THR A 724 -4.58 19.21 6.34
CA THR A 724 -4.82 18.24 7.42
C THR A 724 -6.25 17.72 7.40
N VAL A 725 -6.44 16.46 7.82
CA VAL A 725 -7.73 15.78 7.89
C VAL A 725 -7.79 14.96 9.18
N ASP A 726 -8.75 15.29 10.05
CA ASP A 726 -9.15 14.45 11.18
C ASP A 726 -10.21 13.43 10.71
N PRO A 727 -9.87 12.13 10.64
CA PRO A 727 -10.83 11.08 10.31
C PRO A 727 -11.74 10.71 11.50
N GLY A 728 -11.47 11.23 12.70
CA GLY A 728 -12.10 10.84 13.94
C GLY A 728 -11.62 9.47 14.43
N GLY A 729 -12.41 8.82 15.28
CA GLY A 729 -12.14 7.43 15.74
C GLY A 729 -10.94 7.23 16.65
N GLY A 730 -10.41 8.33 17.21
CA GLY A 730 -9.24 8.29 18.06
C GLY A 730 -7.94 8.34 17.27
N ALA A 731 -8.00 8.61 15.95
CA ALA A 731 -6.81 8.97 15.20
C ALA A 731 -6.13 10.17 15.87
N TYR A 732 -4.80 10.15 15.87
CA TYR A 732 -4.06 11.32 16.33
C TYR A 732 -4.31 12.48 15.36
N TYR A 733 -4.65 13.63 15.91
CA TYR A 733 -4.88 14.83 15.12
C TYR A 733 -4.38 16.08 15.85
N GLN A 734 -3.45 16.75 15.20
CA GLN A 734 -3.00 18.10 15.49
C GLN A 734 -3.31 18.93 14.25
N GLY A 735 -4.25 19.87 14.40
CA GLY A 735 -4.77 20.68 13.28
C GLY A 735 -4.11 22.05 13.10
N VAL A 736 -3.14 22.39 13.95
CA VAL A 736 -2.41 23.67 13.90
C VAL A 736 -0.93 23.37 14.09
N ALA A 737 -0.09 23.87 13.17
CA ALA A 737 1.37 23.86 13.33
C ALA A 737 1.78 24.87 14.41
N LEU A 738 2.80 24.52 15.20
CA LEU A 738 3.34 25.44 16.22
C LEU A 738 4.48 26.31 15.66
N ASP A 739 5.31 25.76 14.76
CA ASP A 739 6.20 26.52 13.89
C ASP A 739 6.54 25.70 12.62
N VAL A 740 7.52 24.80 12.73
CA VAL A 740 7.88 23.83 11.70
C VAL A 740 7.75 22.43 12.28
N ASP A 741 6.68 21.76 11.89
CA ASP A 741 6.31 20.45 12.44
C ASP A 741 6.53 19.35 11.38
N GLY A 742 6.72 18.13 11.86
CA GLY A 742 6.55 16.95 11.04
C GLY A 742 5.10 16.85 10.57
N PHE A 743 4.86 16.13 9.48
CA PHE A 743 3.51 15.73 9.10
C PHE A 743 3.43 14.25 8.78
N ILE A 744 2.24 13.69 8.94
CA ILE A 744 1.89 12.35 8.49
C ILE A 744 0.62 12.47 7.66
N ALA A 745 0.67 12.01 6.42
CA ALA A 745 -0.46 12.04 5.49
C ALA A 745 -0.70 10.66 4.88
N LYS A 746 -1.95 10.27 4.82
CA LYS A 746 -2.39 9.01 4.24
C LYS A 746 -3.42 9.27 3.16
N PHE A 747 -3.09 8.88 1.95
CA PHE A 747 -3.95 9.00 0.79
C PHE A 747 -4.54 7.65 0.45
N GLU A 748 -5.82 7.66 0.12
CA GLU A 748 -6.39 6.55 -0.61
C GLU A 748 -5.78 6.49 -2.01
N THR A 749 -5.43 5.28 -2.47
CA THR A 749 -5.15 5.08 -3.89
C THR A 749 -6.42 4.66 -4.61
N PRO A 750 -6.85 5.41 -5.64
CA PRO A 750 -7.57 4.76 -6.72
C PRO A 750 -6.58 3.77 -7.35
N LEU A 751 -6.88 2.46 -7.24
CA LEU A 751 -6.23 1.47 -8.08
C LEU A 751 -6.33 1.94 -9.53
N SER A 752 -5.32 1.63 -10.33
CA SER A 752 -5.43 1.87 -11.76
C SER A 752 -5.88 0.61 -12.46
N ILE A 753 -6.67 0.80 -13.51
CA ILE A 753 -7.05 -0.27 -14.41
C ILE A 753 -6.32 -0.06 -15.72
N LYS A 754 -5.43 -0.99 -16.08
CA LYS A 754 -5.21 -1.35 -17.49
C LYS A 754 -6.06 -2.56 -17.84
N GLU A 755 -6.63 -2.51 -19.04
CA GLU A 755 -7.28 -3.65 -19.69
C GLU A 755 -6.36 -4.87 -19.68
N LYS A 756 -6.95 -6.03 -19.40
CA LYS A 756 -6.24 -7.30 -19.49
C LYS A 756 -6.05 -7.62 -20.97
N GLU A 757 -4.81 -7.53 -21.47
CA GLU A 757 -4.43 -8.30 -22.64
C GLU A 757 -4.56 -9.78 -22.27
N ASP A 758 -5.38 -10.48 -23.03
CA ASP A 758 -5.59 -11.92 -22.95
C ASP A 758 -4.26 -12.64 -23.19
N ASP A 759 -3.49 -12.91 -22.15
CA ASP A 759 -2.52 -13.99 -22.20
C ASP A 759 -2.26 -14.58 -20.80
N GLU A 760 -2.16 -15.91 -20.80
CA GLU A 760 -1.68 -16.77 -19.71
C GLU A 760 -2.65 -17.19 -18.59
N GLU A 761 -3.70 -17.98 -18.89
CA GLU A 761 -4.16 -19.11 -18.03
C GLU A 761 -4.93 -20.15 -18.88
N PRO A 762 -4.94 -21.45 -18.55
CA PRO A 762 -5.93 -22.36 -19.12
C PRO A 762 -7.33 -21.97 -18.61
N MET A 763 -8.12 -21.30 -19.46
CA MET A 763 -9.54 -21.01 -19.25
C MET A 763 -10.39 -22.28 -19.13
N PHE A 764 -10.44 -22.93 -17.97
CA PHE A 764 -11.60 -23.76 -17.61
C PHE A 764 -11.82 -23.70 -16.09
N SER A 765 -12.80 -22.91 -15.65
CA SER A 765 -13.28 -22.94 -14.26
C SER A 765 -14.10 -24.19 -13.92
N SER A 766 -14.59 -24.90 -14.95
CA SER A 766 -15.22 -26.22 -14.83
C SER A 766 -15.30 -26.93 -16.18
N LEU A 767 -15.13 -28.26 -16.22
CA LEU A 767 -15.28 -29.07 -17.43
C LEU A 767 -16.56 -29.92 -17.36
N PHE A 768 -17.41 -29.86 -18.38
CA PHE A 768 -18.59 -30.72 -18.48
C PHE A 768 -18.29 -31.98 -19.28
N PHE A 769 -18.77 -33.13 -18.80
CA PHE A 769 -18.66 -34.40 -19.54
C PHE A 769 -19.95 -35.22 -19.42
N ARG A 770 -20.20 -36.07 -20.42
CA ARG A 770 -21.31 -37.05 -20.42
C ARG A 770 -20.75 -38.46 -20.20
N ASP A 771 -19.98 -38.94 -21.17
CA ASP A 771 -19.46 -40.30 -21.19
C ASP A 771 -17.94 -40.37 -21.01
N ASP A 772 -17.19 -39.46 -21.65
CA ASP A 772 -15.73 -39.39 -21.61
C ASP A 772 -15.23 -37.97 -21.28
N ILE A 773 -14.04 -37.88 -20.68
CA ILE A 773 -13.37 -36.62 -20.37
C ILE A 773 -12.20 -36.44 -21.32
N ARG A 774 -12.17 -35.31 -22.04
CA ARG A 774 -11.08 -34.97 -22.98
C ARG A 774 -10.44 -33.64 -22.60
N LEU A 775 -9.12 -33.63 -22.51
CA LEU A 775 -8.32 -32.46 -22.17
C LEU A 775 -7.22 -32.31 -23.21
N ARG A 776 -7.03 -31.08 -23.72
CA ARG A 776 -5.90 -30.74 -24.60
C ARG A 776 -4.98 -29.74 -23.92
N PHE A 777 -3.68 -29.96 -24.08
CA PHE A 777 -2.63 -29.15 -23.48
C PHE A 777 -1.70 -28.60 -24.57
N LYS A 778 -1.22 -27.34 -24.40
CA LYS A 778 -0.26 -26.72 -25.33
C LYS A 778 1.12 -27.45 -25.34
N LYS A 779 1.51 -28.12 -24.24
CA LYS A 779 2.73 -28.96 -24.12
C LYS A 779 2.37 -30.40 -23.72
N GLU A 780 3.27 -31.36 -23.96
CA GLU A 780 3.04 -32.77 -23.61
C GLU A 780 3.00 -32.94 -22.09
N VAL A 781 1.92 -33.52 -21.56
CA VAL A 781 1.79 -33.83 -20.13
C VAL A 781 2.14 -35.30 -19.93
N ASN A 782 2.97 -35.57 -18.93
CA ASN A 782 3.24 -36.91 -18.43
C ASN A 782 2.95 -36.95 -16.93
N GLY A 783 1.93 -37.69 -16.51
CA GLY A 783 1.80 -38.03 -15.10
C GLY A 783 0.40 -38.43 -14.64
N PHE A 784 0.23 -38.37 -13.32
CA PHE A 784 -0.88 -39.02 -12.62
C PHE A 784 -2.17 -38.23 -12.75
N VAL A 785 -3.24 -38.96 -13.04
CA VAL A 785 -4.60 -38.47 -13.17
C VAL A 785 -5.48 -39.15 -12.13
N LYS A 786 -6.22 -38.38 -11.33
CA LYS A 786 -7.21 -38.89 -10.37
C LYS A 786 -8.55 -38.19 -10.53
N ILE A 787 -9.65 -38.90 -10.31
CA ILE A 787 -10.99 -38.30 -10.18
C ILE A 787 -11.56 -38.70 -8.83
N TYR A 788 -12.12 -37.76 -8.08
CA TYR A 788 -12.76 -37.99 -6.79
C TYR A 788 -14.07 -37.21 -6.64
N ASN A 789 -14.96 -37.68 -5.75
CA ASN A 789 -16.21 -36.99 -5.43
C ASN A 789 -16.01 -35.85 -4.41
N ILE A 790 -17.09 -35.13 -4.09
CA ILE A 790 -17.05 -33.96 -3.20
C ILE A 790 -16.64 -34.26 -1.76
N ILE A 791 -16.71 -35.51 -1.31
CA ILE A 791 -16.26 -35.94 0.02
C ILE A 791 -14.86 -36.56 -0.01
N GLY A 792 -14.18 -36.52 -1.16
CA GLY A 792 -12.78 -36.94 -1.30
C GLY A 792 -12.56 -38.42 -1.66
N GLU A 793 -13.60 -39.19 -1.95
CA GLU A 793 -13.45 -40.60 -2.38
C GLU A 793 -12.97 -40.68 -3.83
N VAL A 794 -11.90 -41.45 -4.09
CA VAL A 794 -11.32 -41.62 -5.43
C VAL A 794 -12.15 -42.60 -6.27
N LEU A 795 -12.66 -42.11 -7.40
CA LEU A 795 -13.49 -42.84 -8.36
C LEU A 795 -12.70 -43.38 -9.55
N TYR A 796 -11.59 -42.73 -9.91
CA TYR A 796 -10.68 -43.16 -10.98
C TYR A 796 -9.25 -42.72 -10.68
N GLU A 797 -8.28 -43.55 -11.05
CA GLU A 797 -6.86 -43.18 -11.03
C GLU A 797 -6.10 -43.87 -12.18
N GLY A 798 -5.11 -43.19 -12.75
CA GLY A 798 -4.26 -43.74 -13.80
C GLY A 798 -3.15 -42.79 -14.24
N ILE A 799 -2.20 -43.29 -15.01
CA ILE A 799 -1.13 -42.47 -15.61
C ILE A 799 -1.52 -42.21 -17.07
N LYS A 800 -1.43 -40.95 -17.49
CA LYS A 800 -1.73 -40.54 -18.87
C LYS A 800 -0.56 -39.75 -19.44
N ARG A 801 -0.31 -39.94 -20.75
CA ARG A 801 0.76 -39.27 -21.48
C ARG A 801 0.27 -38.77 -22.83
N GLY A 802 0.58 -37.53 -23.15
CA GLY A 802 0.29 -36.92 -24.45
C GLY A 802 -0.11 -35.45 -24.35
N LYS A 803 -0.26 -34.78 -25.50
CA LYS A 803 -0.86 -33.44 -25.59
C LYS A 803 -2.39 -33.47 -25.49
N GLU A 804 -2.98 -34.63 -25.64
CA GLU A 804 -4.41 -34.87 -25.41
C GLU A 804 -4.55 -36.04 -24.43
N ILE A 805 -5.25 -35.80 -23.32
CA ILE A 805 -5.61 -36.83 -22.34
C ILE A 805 -7.08 -37.17 -22.56
N VAL A 806 -7.35 -38.44 -22.85
CA VAL A 806 -8.70 -39.00 -22.92
C VAL A 806 -8.91 -40.00 -21.78
N ILE A 807 -9.92 -39.74 -20.97
CA ILE A 807 -10.40 -40.64 -19.91
C ILE A 807 -11.77 -41.13 -20.36
N ASP A 808 -11.75 -42.31 -20.97
CA ASP A 808 -12.95 -43.04 -21.35
C ASP A 808 -12.93 -44.38 -20.62
N ASP A 809 -13.63 -44.43 -19.48
CA ASP A 809 -13.64 -45.57 -18.57
C ASP A 809 -15.07 -45.87 -18.13
N GLU A 810 -15.41 -47.15 -18.04
CA GLU A 810 -16.77 -47.59 -17.70
C GLU A 810 -17.22 -47.11 -16.31
N LYS A 811 -16.28 -46.93 -15.36
CA LYS A 811 -16.58 -46.35 -14.04
C LYS A 811 -16.99 -44.89 -14.16
N ILE A 812 -16.32 -44.11 -15.00
CA ILE A 812 -16.64 -42.70 -15.26
C ILE A 812 -17.97 -42.55 -16.02
N ARG A 813 -18.30 -43.49 -16.90
CA ARG A 813 -19.63 -43.53 -17.55
C ARG A 813 -20.77 -43.84 -16.57
N ARG A 814 -20.52 -44.54 -15.47
CA ARG A 814 -21.56 -44.95 -14.51
C ARG A 814 -21.75 -44.06 -13.28
N ILE A 815 -20.84 -43.11 -13.01
CA ILE A 815 -21.01 -42.18 -11.88
C ILE A 815 -22.26 -41.30 -12.06
N PRO A 816 -22.99 -40.92 -10.99
CA PRO A 816 -24.18 -40.08 -11.09
C PRO A 816 -23.90 -38.68 -11.67
N LYS A 817 -24.95 -37.98 -12.12
CA LYS A 817 -24.85 -36.54 -12.42
C LYS A 817 -24.45 -35.79 -11.15
N GLY A 818 -23.50 -34.87 -11.26
CA GLY A 818 -22.97 -34.21 -10.08
C GLY A 818 -21.60 -33.59 -10.29
N VAL A 819 -21.07 -33.01 -9.21
CA VAL A 819 -19.75 -32.37 -9.18
C VAL A 819 -18.70 -33.40 -8.75
N TYR A 820 -17.61 -33.43 -9.49
CA TYR A 820 -16.42 -34.21 -9.17
C TYR A 820 -15.19 -33.35 -9.36
N PHE A 821 -14.04 -33.85 -8.91
CA PHE A 821 -12.77 -33.18 -9.06
C PHE A 821 -11.80 -34.09 -9.79
N LEU A 822 -11.18 -33.54 -10.83
CA LEU A 822 -10.11 -34.15 -11.58
C LEU A 822 -8.78 -33.54 -11.10
N GLU A 823 -7.79 -34.36 -10.82
CA GLU A 823 -6.43 -33.93 -10.53
C GLU A 823 -5.49 -34.45 -11.62
N VAL A 824 -4.64 -33.57 -12.17
CA VAL A 824 -3.58 -33.90 -13.13
C VAL A 824 -2.28 -33.28 -12.61
N ASN A 825 -1.31 -34.11 -12.21
CA ASN A 825 -0.01 -33.65 -11.68
C ASN A 825 -0.11 -32.59 -10.57
N GLY A 826 -1.06 -32.76 -9.63
CA GLY A 826 -1.29 -31.84 -8.52
C GLY A 826 -2.18 -30.65 -8.84
N ILE A 827 -2.53 -30.42 -10.10
CA ILE A 827 -3.50 -29.39 -10.52
C ILE A 827 -4.90 -29.98 -10.45
N ARG A 828 -5.79 -29.34 -9.68
CA ARG A 828 -7.18 -29.78 -9.48
C ARG A 828 -8.15 -28.95 -10.30
N LEU A 829 -9.03 -29.63 -11.02
CA LEU A 829 -10.07 -29.07 -11.87
C LEU A 829 -11.43 -29.59 -11.41
N LYS A 830 -12.42 -28.70 -11.28
CA LYS A 830 -13.81 -29.12 -11.08
C LYS A 830 -14.35 -29.68 -12.40
N ILE A 831 -14.91 -30.88 -12.37
CA ILE A 831 -15.61 -31.47 -13.51
C ILE A 831 -17.06 -31.75 -13.13
N ILE A 832 -17.97 -31.59 -14.08
CA ILE A 832 -19.41 -31.74 -13.85
C ILE A 832 -19.95 -32.77 -14.83
N LYS A 833 -20.56 -33.83 -14.29
CA LYS A 833 -21.29 -34.79 -15.10
C LYS A 833 -22.72 -34.32 -15.31
N ILE A 834 -23.09 -34.12 -16.57
CA ILE A 834 -24.40 -33.59 -17.00
C ILE A 834 -25.36 -34.63 -17.55
#